data_AF-A0A368XVN9-F1
#
_entry.id   AF-A0A368XVN9-F1
#
_cell.length_a   1.000
_cell.length_b   1.000
_cell.length_c   1.000
_cell.angle_alpha   90.00
_cell.angle_beta   90.00
_cell.angle_gamma   90.00
#
_symmetry.space_group_name_H-M   'P 1'
#
loop_
_entity.id
_entity.type
_entity.pdbx_description
1 polymer ?
#
loop_
_entity_poly.entity_id
_entity_poly.type
_entity_poly.pdbx_seq_one_letter_code
_entity_poly.pdbx_strand_id
1 'polypeptide(L)'
;MEFNNRISTGFKGFDEAIDSLRLGDNVVWQVDRIENYQAIVNSFVKKMQEEKRKIVYVRFGKHQALLNENEVTVTFYIDPTIGFESFATEIHRLIEKEGKETIYIFDCLTDLLSDWYSDLMIGNFFRVCCPYLFELDTIAYFALTRNVHTYNTIARIRETTQVFLDLSKVEGNFYIHPLKVWQRYSPTMFFPHQIEGEQAISITASTDASALFANLNRVEERMDYWDVIFSNAKNDLNKDEETKQKTKELLMSLLIGERSRMFELCDSYFSLADILQIASREIGTGFIGGKTVGMLLARKIIEKEDPDLFGQRMEPHDSFYLGSDIFYTYIVQNGWWKLRVNQKTKEGYFSYAKELREKLFTGDFPQTIKEKFIQVLEYFGQSPIIVRSSSLLEDNFGNAFAGKYESVFCVNQGTPEERYEAFESAIRTVYASTMNEEALEYRLNRGLFAKDEQMAILVQRVSGDHYEENFFPHVAGVGNSSNLYVWDKNVDMDAGMLRLVFGLGTRAVDRTVDDYAKLVTLDNPARKPLLHMDDLKKFSQHGIDVLSVKENILTSVSVDQAISKVWNVERNLFASIDTETAFRLKDLGYENMPTPYILDFKLLLKHSAFPKDMKRILQTLQKIYEYPVDVEFTANFKSKEDYKINIVQCRPLQTRGLGKAVEVPEIKKEDACLFASNGNFMGGNVRIAIDYIIYVDMKAYLSLKEQDKYTIAREIGVLNRMLKNKQVLLIGPGRWGTSTPSLGVPVHFTEIQNMTAICEVASEQSGFMPELSYGSHFFQDIVESGLFYSALFDGEEGVRYHPAYLEAFPDVKEEFIQMKEELKHVIQVKQTDEVELLSDVVNQRLLCR
;
A
#
# COMPACT_ATOMS: atom_id res chain seq x y z
N MET A 1 22.36 43.92 22.65
CA MET A 1 22.32 42.52 23.13
C MET A 1 23.02 41.57 22.14
N GLU A 2 24.02 42.00 21.36
CA GLU A 2 24.41 41.33 20.09
C GLU A 2 25.78 40.62 20.06
N PHE A 3 26.57 40.60 21.14
CA PHE A 3 27.92 40.01 21.11
C PHE A 3 27.98 38.49 21.39
N ASN A 4 26.92 37.87 21.92
CA ASN A 4 26.96 36.47 22.39
C ASN A 4 26.66 35.40 21.34
N ASN A 5 26.29 35.78 20.10
CA ASN A 5 25.89 34.83 19.06
C ASN A 5 26.98 34.56 18.01
N ARG A 6 28.16 35.20 18.10
CA ARG A 6 29.23 35.04 17.11
C ARG A 6 30.09 33.80 17.43
N ILE A 7 30.31 32.98 16.43
CA ILE A 7 31.15 31.78 16.48
C ILE A 7 32.27 31.93 15.44
N SER A 8 33.50 31.62 15.83
CA SER A 8 34.64 31.68 14.92
C SER A 8 34.65 30.48 13.97
N THR A 9 35.02 30.72 12.71
CA THR A 9 35.30 29.66 11.71
C THR A 9 36.62 28.94 11.96
N GLY A 10 37.43 29.39 12.93
CA GLY A 10 38.82 28.98 13.13
C GLY A 10 39.83 29.82 12.34
N PHE A 11 39.38 30.72 11.47
CA PHE A 11 40.21 31.62 10.69
C PHE A 11 39.80 33.08 10.94
N LYS A 12 40.58 33.80 11.74
CA LYS A 12 40.22 35.16 12.17
C LYS A 12 39.96 36.12 11.00
N GLY A 13 40.80 36.09 9.97
CA GLY A 13 40.61 36.95 8.79
C GLY A 13 39.35 36.58 8.00
N PHE A 14 38.96 35.31 7.98
CA PHE A 14 37.73 34.89 7.33
C PHE A 14 36.50 35.29 8.15
N ASP A 15 36.57 35.21 9.48
CA ASP A 15 35.54 35.73 10.39
C ASP A 15 35.28 37.22 10.15
N GLU A 16 36.33 38.01 9.90
CA GLU A 16 36.20 39.43 9.54
C GLU A 16 35.54 39.62 8.16
N ALA A 17 35.84 38.74 7.19
CA ALA A 17 35.29 38.82 5.84
C ALA A 17 33.78 38.51 5.77
N ILE A 18 33.32 37.52 6.56
CA ILE A 18 31.92 37.04 6.52
C ILE A 18 31.04 37.51 7.69
N ASP A 19 31.56 38.36 8.59
CA ASP A 19 30.92 38.76 9.86
C ASP A 19 30.67 37.58 10.83
N SER A 20 31.66 36.67 10.91
CA SER A 20 31.66 35.44 11.71
C SER A 20 30.50 34.48 11.38
N LEU A 21 30.56 33.28 11.96
CA LEU A 21 29.37 32.44 12.03
C LEU A 21 28.44 32.96 13.14
N ARG A 22 27.16 32.66 13.02
CA ARG A 22 26.15 32.97 14.02
C ARG A 22 25.49 31.69 14.50
N LEU A 23 25.20 31.59 15.79
CA LEU A 23 24.36 30.50 16.33
C LEU A 23 23.08 30.37 15.47
N GLY A 24 22.77 29.14 15.08
CA GLY A 24 21.77 28.78 14.08
C GLY A 24 22.34 28.49 12.68
N ASP A 25 23.58 28.90 12.37
CA ASP A 25 24.14 28.72 11.03
C ASP A 25 24.33 27.24 10.66
N ASN A 26 23.57 26.81 9.65
CA ASN A 26 23.96 25.67 8.83
C ASN A 26 25.01 26.15 7.81
N VAL A 27 26.17 25.49 7.78
CA VAL A 27 27.33 25.85 6.95
C VAL A 27 27.60 24.70 5.99
N VAL A 28 27.35 24.93 4.71
CA VAL A 28 27.57 23.95 3.65
C VAL A 28 28.83 24.29 2.89
N TRP A 29 29.73 23.32 2.79
CA TRP A 29 31.00 23.40 2.08
C TRP A 29 30.93 22.60 0.79
N GLN A 30 31.04 23.27 -0.35
CA GLN A 30 31.25 22.62 -1.63
C GLN A 30 32.76 22.42 -1.84
N VAL A 31 33.19 21.17 -2.02
CA VAL A 31 34.62 20.81 -2.03
C VAL A 31 34.96 19.91 -3.22
N ASP A 32 36.19 20.02 -3.73
CA ASP A 32 36.69 19.06 -4.73
C ASP A 32 37.13 17.73 -4.11
N ARG A 33 37.60 17.77 -2.87
CA ARG A 33 38.19 16.64 -2.14
C ARG A 33 37.84 16.71 -0.67
N ILE A 34 37.48 15.58 -0.06
CA ILE A 34 37.13 15.50 1.35
C ILE A 34 38.29 15.88 2.27
N GLU A 35 39.54 15.60 1.86
CA GLU A 35 40.72 16.02 2.63
C GLU A 35 40.80 17.54 2.81
N ASN A 36 40.32 18.32 1.83
CA ASN A 36 40.27 19.77 1.94
C ASN A 36 39.21 20.20 2.96
N TYR A 37 38.05 19.55 2.96
CA TYR A 37 37.01 19.78 3.96
C TYR A 37 37.51 19.46 5.37
N GLN A 38 38.19 18.33 5.54
CA GLN A 38 38.78 17.91 6.81
C GLN A 38 39.76 18.97 7.36
N ALA A 39 40.60 19.57 6.51
CA ALA A 39 41.53 20.61 6.94
C ALA A 39 40.81 21.83 7.55
N ILE A 40 39.67 22.24 6.98
CA ILE A 40 38.86 23.34 7.50
C ILE A 40 38.13 22.94 8.78
N VAL A 41 37.56 21.73 8.83
CA VAL A 41 36.89 21.18 10.01
C VAL A 41 37.86 21.12 11.20
N ASN A 42 39.10 20.67 11.00
CA ASN A 42 40.10 20.58 12.06
C ASN A 42 40.41 21.94 12.70
N SER A 43 40.55 23.00 11.90
CA SER A 43 40.75 24.36 12.43
C SER A 43 39.55 24.85 13.25
N PHE A 44 38.34 24.60 12.75
CA PHE A 44 37.11 24.96 13.45
C PHE A 44 36.93 24.19 14.76
N VAL A 45 37.10 22.86 14.75
CA VAL A 45 36.98 21.99 15.93
C VAL A 45 37.98 22.35 17.00
N LYS A 46 39.25 22.58 16.63
CA LYS A 46 40.27 23.06 17.58
C LYS A 46 39.83 24.33 18.30
N LYS A 47 39.22 25.28 17.56
CA LYS A 47 38.70 26.51 18.15
C LYS A 47 37.52 26.26 19.10
N MET A 48 36.60 25.38 18.72
CA MET A 48 35.45 25.03 19.56
C MET A 48 35.85 24.29 20.84
N GLN A 49 36.93 23.49 20.80
CA GLN A 49 37.51 22.87 21.99
C GLN A 49 38.11 23.90 22.96
N GLU A 50 38.83 24.91 22.45
CA GLU A 50 39.34 26.03 23.27
C GLU A 50 38.21 26.76 24.00
N GLU A 51 37.07 26.93 23.32
CA GLU A 51 35.85 27.55 23.85
C GLU A 51 35.00 26.60 24.72
N LYS A 52 35.43 25.34 24.88
CA LYS A 52 34.73 24.28 25.64
C LYS A 52 33.28 24.07 25.18
N ARG A 53 33.04 24.22 23.87
CA ARG A 53 31.75 23.93 23.25
C ARG A 53 31.55 22.42 23.12
N LYS A 54 30.29 21.99 23.14
CA LYS A 54 29.92 20.60 22.90
C LYS A 54 29.99 20.31 21.40
N ILE A 55 30.75 19.28 21.02
CA ILE A 55 30.99 18.91 19.62
C ILE A 55 30.48 17.49 19.39
N VAL A 56 29.55 17.35 18.45
CA VAL A 56 28.95 16.08 18.04
C VAL A 56 29.40 15.79 16.62
N TYR A 57 30.01 14.62 16.40
CA TYR A 57 30.36 14.15 15.06
C TYR A 57 29.35 13.10 14.61
N VAL A 58 28.70 13.36 13.48
CA VAL A 58 27.71 12.46 12.87
C VAL A 58 28.36 11.75 11.69
N ARG A 59 28.61 10.45 11.89
CA ARG A 59 29.36 9.58 10.98
C ARG A 59 28.40 8.67 10.21
N PHE A 60 28.41 8.76 8.89
CA PHE A 60 27.65 7.92 7.96
C PHE A 60 28.36 7.69 6.61
N GLY A 61 29.37 8.51 6.28
CA GLY A 61 30.08 8.47 5.00
C GLY A 61 31.07 7.30 4.91
N LYS A 62 31.43 6.93 3.68
CA LYS A 62 32.39 5.86 3.38
C LYS A 62 33.83 6.39 3.27
N HIS A 63 34.02 7.71 3.16
CA HIS A 63 35.34 8.35 3.22
C HIS A 63 36.04 8.14 4.58
N GLN A 64 37.35 8.43 4.68
CA GLN A 64 38.06 8.39 5.97
C GLN A 64 37.39 9.33 7.00
N ALA A 65 37.33 8.93 8.27
CA ALA A 65 36.74 9.74 9.33
C ALA A 65 37.39 11.13 9.39
N LEU A 66 36.55 12.17 9.48
CA LEU A 66 36.99 13.56 9.52
C LEU A 66 37.69 13.89 10.84
N LEU A 67 37.21 13.28 11.93
CA LEU A 67 37.63 13.55 13.29
C LEU A 67 37.85 12.23 14.04
N ASN A 68 38.81 12.24 14.96
CA ASN A 68 39.03 11.15 15.91
C ASN A 68 38.12 11.29 17.13
N GLU A 69 37.85 10.19 17.84
CA GLU A 69 36.93 10.18 19.00
C GLU A 69 37.40 11.08 20.15
N ASN A 70 38.71 11.30 20.30
CA ASN A 70 39.28 12.19 21.30
C ASN A 70 39.18 13.69 20.93
N GLU A 71 38.77 14.01 19.70
CA GLU A 71 38.63 15.39 19.23
C GLU A 71 37.20 15.94 19.40
N VAL A 72 36.24 15.09 19.80
CA VAL A 72 34.83 15.45 19.91
C VAL A 72 34.25 15.05 21.27
N THR A 73 33.09 15.60 21.61
CA THR A 73 32.38 15.19 22.83
C THR A 73 31.78 13.79 22.65
N VAL A 74 31.25 13.50 21.46
CA VAL A 74 30.65 12.21 21.12
C VAL A 74 30.60 12.02 19.60
N THR A 75 30.80 10.79 19.16
CA THR A 75 30.60 10.35 17.77
C THR A 75 29.36 9.47 17.70
N PHE A 76 28.45 9.78 16.78
CA PHE A 76 27.29 8.96 16.46
C PHE A 76 27.47 8.33 15.09
N TYR A 77 27.40 7.01 15.03
CA TYR A 77 27.41 6.24 13.79
C TYR A 77 25.99 5.96 13.38
N ILE A 78 25.62 6.36 12.17
CA ILE A 78 24.29 6.14 11.62
C ILE A 78 24.44 5.45 10.28
N ASP A 79 23.71 4.35 10.13
CA ASP A 79 23.76 3.52 8.94
C ASP A 79 22.84 4.11 7.86
N PRO A 80 23.35 4.57 6.71
CA PRO A 80 22.51 5.10 5.63
C PRO A 80 21.66 4.03 4.92
N THR A 81 21.98 2.74 5.08
CA THR A 81 21.31 1.63 4.40
C THR A 81 19.94 1.27 4.99
N ILE A 82 19.61 1.78 6.18
CA ILE A 82 18.31 1.54 6.84
C ILE A 82 17.15 2.31 6.19
N GLY A 83 17.42 3.10 5.16
CA GLY A 83 16.44 3.91 4.45
C GLY A 83 16.32 5.35 4.97
N PHE A 84 15.81 6.24 4.11
CA PHE A 84 15.73 7.67 4.38
C PHE A 84 14.94 8.03 5.64
N GLU A 85 13.73 7.47 5.82
CA GLU A 85 12.85 7.86 6.92
C GLU A 85 13.43 7.47 8.27
N SER A 86 13.93 6.24 8.38
CA SER A 86 14.66 5.75 9.56
C SER A 86 15.91 6.60 9.85
N PHE A 87 16.75 6.87 8.85
CA PHE A 87 17.95 7.70 8.98
C PHE A 87 17.63 9.14 9.46
N ALA A 88 16.70 9.81 8.80
CA ALA A 88 16.32 11.18 9.13
C ALA A 88 15.64 11.28 10.52
N THR A 89 14.90 10.25 10.92
CA THR A 89 14.30 10.17 12.26
C THR A 89 15.36 9.99 13.35
N GLU A 90 16.39 9.16 13.11
CA GLU A 90 17.50 8.96 14.05
C GLU A 90 18.29 10.25 14.25
N ILE A 91 18.58 10.97 13.16
CA ILE A 91 19.22 12.28 13.19
C ILE A 91 18.37 13.30 13.96
N HIS A 92 17.05 13.32 13.73
CA HIS A 92 16.15 14.23 14.45
C HIS A 92 16.16 13.95 15.97
N ARG A 93 16.09 12.68 16.38
CA ARG A 93 16.17 12.28 17.80
C ARG A 93 17.53 12.61 18.42
N LEU A 94 18.60 12.44 17.65
CA LEU A 94 19.94 12.85 18.06
C LEU A 94 19.98 14.35 18.34
N ILE A 95 19.51 15.17 17.40
CA ILE A 95 19.52 16.63 17.53
C ILE A 95 18.69 17.07 18.75
N GLU A 96 17.52 16.45 18.96
CA GLU A 96 16.65 16.70 20.10
C GLU A 96 17.32 16.38 21.44
N LYS A 97 18.00 15.22 21.51
CA LYS A 97 18.71 14.76 22.71
C LYS A 97 19.88 15.66 23.06
N GLU A 98 20.68 16.07 22.09
CA GLU A 98 21.92 16.80 22.34
C GLU A 98 21.67 18.28 22.65
N GLY A 99 20.59 18.86 22.12
CA GLY A 99 20.02 20.14 22.54
C GLY A 99 20.69 21.39 21.95
N LYS A 100 20.35 22.54 22.54
CA LYS A 100 20.71 23.88 22.02
C LYS A 100 22.21 24.17 22.03
N GLU A 101 22.64 25.06 21.13
CA GLU A 101 24.03 25.56 21.00
C GLU A 101 25.10 24.47 20.78
N THR A 102 24.68 23.26 20.40
CA THR A 102 25.59 22.15 20.08
C THR A 102 26.25 22.39 18.72
N ILE A 103 27.53 22.03 18.60
CA ILE A 103 28.27 22.06 17.33
C ILE A 103 28.17 20.68 16.69
N TYR A 104 27.66 20.60 15.46
CA TYR A 104 27.57 19.37 14.69
C TYR A 104 28.52 19.40 13.51
N ILE A 105 29.30 18.33 13.37
CA ILE A 105 30.07 18.04 12.16
C ILE A 105 29.41 16.83 11.52
N PHE A 106 28.94 16.97 10.28
CA PHE A 106 28.41 15.86 9.50
C PHE A 106 29.45 15.40 8.49
N ASP A 107 29.42 14.11 8.15
CA ASP A 107 30.11 13.60 6.98
C ASP A 107 29.60 14.25 5.67
N CYS A 108 30.29 13.96 4.57
CA CYS A 108 29.88 14.46 3.27
C CYS A 108 28.52 13.88 2.86
N LEU A 109 27.55 14.76 2.61
CA LEU A 109 26.21 14.37 2.17
C LEU A 109 26.23 13.64 0.82
N THR A 110 27.25 13.87 -0.01
CA THR A 110 27.41 13.18 -1.29
C THR A 110 27.58 11.67 -1.12
N ASP A 111 28.16 11.20 -0.01
CA ASP A 111 28.34 9.76 0.23
C ASP A 111 26.99 9.03 0.34
N LEU A 112 25.92 9.73 0.73
CA LEU A 112 24.56 9.19 0.80
C LEU A 112 24.00 8.79 -0.57
N LEU A 113 24.49 9.38 -1.68
CA LEU A 113 24.06 8.99 -3.04
C LEU A 113 24.34 7.51 -3.32
N SER A 114 25.40 6.96 -2.74
CA SER A 114 25.77 5.56 -2.96
C SER A 114 24.80 4.56 -2.34
N ASP A 115 23.98 5.00 -1.38
CA ASP A 115 23.02 4.15 -0.67
C ASP A 115 21.56 4.53 -1.01
N TRP A 116 21.27 5.81 -1.26
CA TRP A 116 19.91 6.28 -1.57
C TRP A 116 19.63 6.44 -3.06
N TYR A 117 20.69 6.54 -3.88
CA TYR A 117 20.60 6.64 -5.34
C TYR A 117 19.75 7.80 -5.87
N SER A 118 19.40 8.77 -5.01
CA SER A 118 18.47 9.86 -5.32
C SER A 118 19.00 11.19 -4.79
N ASP A 119 19.26 12.12 -5.71
CA ASP A 119 19.60 13.50 -5.39
C ASP A 119 18.46 14.21 -4.65
N LEU A 120 17.22 13.85 -4.97
CA LEU A 120 16.01 14.36 -4.33
C LEU A 120 16.00 14.06 -2.83
N MET A 121 16.42 12.84 -2.45
CA MET A 121 16.44 12.41 -1.05
C MET A 121 17.51 13.13 -0.22
N ILE A 122 18.65 13.48 -0.81
CA ILE A 122 19.66 14.34 -0.17
C ILE A 122 19.11 15.75 0.08
N GLY A 123 18.46 16.33 -0.93
CA GLY A 123 17.77 17.61 -0.78
C GLY A 123 16.65 17.58 0.26
N ASN A 124 15.96 16.45 0.41
CA ASN A 124 14.96 16.25 1.46
C ASN A 124 15.59 16.15 2.85
N PHE A 125 16.66 15.38 3.00
CA PHE A 125 17.38 15.24 4.26
C PHE A 125 17.82 16.59 4.80
N PHE A 126 18.42 17.40 3.94
CA PHE A 126 18.87 18.74 4.31
C PHE A 126 17.71 19.63 4.77
N ARG A 127 16.58 19.58 4.06
CA ARG A 127 15.37 20.35 4.38
C ARG A 127 14.67 19.87 5.65
N VAL A 128 14.87 18.62 6.05
CA VAL A 128 14.39 18.05 7.31
C VAL A 128 15.25 18.51 8.49
N CYS A 129 16.57 18.38 8.37
CA CYS A 129 17.47 18.55 9.52
C CYS A 129 17.78 20.01 9.82
N CYS A 130 18.06 20.82 8.79
CA CYS A 130 18.57 22.17 8.96
C CYS A 130 17.62 23.16 9.64
N PRO A 131 16.29 23.15 9.36
CA PRO A 131 15.36 24.01 10.11
C PRO A 131 15.35 23.68 11.60
N TYR A 132 15.45 22.41 11.97
CA TYR A 132 15.46 22.00 13.37
C TYR A 132 16.78 22.37 14.07
N LEU A 133 17.91 22.19 13.38
CA LEU A 133 19.23 22.68 13.82
C LEU A 133 19.24 24.20 14.03
N PHE A 134 18.58 24.94 13.14
CA PHE A 134 18.43 26.39 13.23
C PHE A 134 17.59 26.81 14.44
N GLU A 135 16.44 26.15 14.70
CA GLU A 135 15.58 26.40 15.87
C GLU A 135 16.28 26.20 17.22
N LEU A 136 17.31 25.35 17.25
CA LEU A 136 18.09 25.03 18.44
C LEU A 136 19.37 25.88 18.57
N ASP A 137 19.54 26.93 17.77
CA ASP A 137 20.70 27.82 17.83
C ASP A 137 22.04 27.05 17.69
N THR A 138 22.06 25.97 16.90
CA THR A 138 23.25 25.11 16.71
C THR A 138 24.20 25.68 15.64
N ILE A 139 25.41 25.11 15.51
CA ILE A 139 26.23 25.28 14.29
C ILE A 139 26.39 23.92 13.65
N ALA A 140 26.06 23.78 12.38
CA ALA A 140 26.13 22.50 11.68
C ALA A 140 26.97 22.61 10.41
N TYR A 141 28.03 21.83 10.32
CA TYR A 141 28.89 21.75 9.14
C TYR A 141 28.51 20.55 8.28
N PHE A 142 28.32 20.79 6.98
CA PHE A 142 28.05 19.78 5.97
C PHE A 142 29.01 19.94 4.80
N ALA A 143 29.34 18.85 4.11
CA ALA A 143 30.08 18.90 2.86
C ALA A 143 29.30 18.32 1.68
N LEU A 144 29.54 18.87 0.49
CA LEU A 144 29.10 18.37 -0.80
C LEU A 144 30.28 18.30 -1.75
N THR A 145 30.39 17.22 -2.51
CA THR A 145 31.38 17.13 -3.58
C THR A 145 30.94 17.97 -4.77
N ARG A 146 31.84 18.81 -5.29
CA ARG A 146 31.57 19.68 -6.43
C ARG A 146 31.22 18.87 -7.67
N ASN A 147 30.26 19.35 -8.47
CA ASN A 147 29.85 18.79 -9.76
C ASN A 147 29.32 17.33 -9.72
N VAL A 148 28.76 16.91 -8.59
CA VAL A 148 28.08 15.61 -8.45
C VAL A 148 26.56 15.74 -8.48
N HIS A 149 26.00 16.75 -7.82
CA HIS A 149 24.56 16.91 -7.62
C HIS A 149 23.86 17.73 -8.71
N THR A 150 22.55 17.53 -8.87
CA THR A 150 21.73 18.33 -9.80
C THR A 150 21.62 19.79 -9.35
N TYR A 151 21.32 20.69 -10.30
CA TYR A 151 21.08 22.10 -9.97
C TYR A 151 19.92 22.30 -9.01
N ASN A 152 18.85 21.50 -9.14
CA ASN A 152 17.68 21.59 -8.27
C ASN A 152 18.03 21.22 -6.82
N THR A 153 18.82 20.14 -6.62
CA THR A 153 19.29 19.75 -5.29
C THR A 153 20.19 20.82 -4.67
N ILE A 154 21.15 21.36 -5.43
CA ILE A 154 22.01 22.44 -4.95
C ILE A 154 21.21 23.71 -4.64
N ALA A 155 20.23 24.07 -5.47
CA ALA A 155 19.35 25.21 -5.21
C ALA A 155 18.56 25.03 -3.91
N ARG A 156 17.97 23.85 -3.69
CA ARG A 156 17.23 23.51 -2.47
C ARG A 156 18.09 23.56 -1.21
N ILE A 157 19.33 23.04 -1.27
CA ILE A 157 20.30 23.13 -0.17
C ILE A 157 20.68 24.59 0.07
N ARG A 158 20.98 25.33 -0.99
CA ARG A 158 21.32 26.76 -0.92
C ARG A 158 20.18 27.58 -0.33
N GLU A 159 18.92 27.32 -0.67
CA GLU A 159 17.75 28.01 -0.13
C GLU A 159 17.64 27.80 1.39
N THR A 160 17.84 26.56 1.85
CA THR A 160 17.69 26.16 3.25
C THR A 160 18.85 26.62 4.14
N THR A 161 20.09 26.59 3.63
CA THR A 161 21.29 26.88 4.43
C THR A 161 21.45 28.36 4.76
N GLN A 162 22.11 28.69 5.87
CA GLN A 162 22.44 30.08 6.21
C GLN A 162 23.75 30.52 5.55
N VAL A 163 24.73 29.62 5.48
CA VAL A 163 26.04 29.87 4.87
C VAL A 163 26.33 28.77 3.84
N PHE A 164 26.69 29.16 2.62
CA PHE A 164 27.11 28.26 1.54
C PHE A 164 28.45 28.74 1.00
N LEU A 165 29.48 27.91 1.12
CA LEU A 165 30.86 28.24 0.82
C LEU A 165 31.41 27.27 -0.22
N ASP A 166 32.19 27.78 -1.15
CA ASP A 166 32.94 26.98 -2.09
C ASP A 166 34.43 26.96 -1.67
N LEU A 167 34.99 25.77 -1.52
CA LEU A 167 36.37 25.56 -1.10
C LEU A 167 37.17 24.94 -2.24
N SER A 168 38.20 25.64 -2.68
CA SER A 168 39.13 25.15 -3.69
C SER A 168 40.57 25.22 -3.20
N LYS A 169 41.41 24.36 -3.76
CA LYS A 169 42.85 24.36 -3.49
C LYS A 169 43.59 24.55 -4.82
N VAL A 170 44.20 25.71 -5.00
CA VAL A 170 44.91 26.10 -6.22
C VAL A 170 46.35 26.38 -5.85
N GLU A 171 47.30 25.72 -6.55
CA GLU A 171 48.74 25.87 -6.32
C GLU A 171 49.19 25.67 -4.86
N GLY A 172 48.44 24.87 -4.09
CA GLY A 172 48.73 24.57 -2.69
C GLY A 172 48.02 25.49 -1.68
N ASN A 173 47.46 26.61 -2.12
CA ASN A 173 46.74 27.56 -1.28
C ASN A 173 45.23 27.26 -1.24
N PHE A 174 44.61 27.48 -0.09
CA PHE A 174 43.17 27.35 0.08
C PHE A 174 42.48 28.66 -0.29
N TYR A 175 41.42 28.56 -1.09
CA TYR A 175 40.53 29.66 -1.42
C TYR A 175 39.11 29.32 -0.96
N ILE A 176 38.54 30.20 -0.13
CA ILE A 176 37.15 30.11 0.31
C ILE A 176 36.35 31.20 -0.40
N HIS A 177 35.34 30.80 -1.15
CA HIS A 177 34.46 31.70 -1.88
C HIS A 177 33.03 31.60 -1.32
N PRO A 178 32.57 32.58 -0.53
CA PRO A 178 31.19 32.61 -0.07
C PRO A 178 30.22 32.78 -1.24
N LEU A 179 29.27 31.86 -1.38
CA LEU A 179 28.21 31.91 -2.38
C LEU A 179 26.87 32.34 -1.78
N LYS A 180 26.68 32.10 -0.48
CA LYS A 180 25.55 32.61 0.31
C LYS A 180 26.02 32.88 1.73
N VAL A 181 25.67 34.06 2.25
CA VAL A 181 25.77 34.38 3.67
C VAL A 181 24.47 35.10 4.05
N TRP A 182 23.61 34.43 4.82
CA TRP A 182 22.25 34.92 5.08
C TRP A 182 22.25 36.12 6.03
N GLN A 183 21.51 37.17 5.65
CA GLN A 183 21.34 38.43 6.39
C GLN A 183 22.65 39.15 6.78
N ARG A 184 23.69 38.97 5.96
CA ARG A 184 25.01 39.58 6.15
C ARG A 184 25.51 40.13 4.81
N TYR A 185 26.26 41.22 4.87
CA TYR A 185 26.88 41.81 3.68
C TYR A 185 28.13 42.61 4.04
N SER A 186 29.18 42.46 3.23
CA SER A 186 30.34 43.36 3.20
C SER A 186 30.78 43.55 1.74
N PRO A 187 31.46 44.66 1.39
CA PRO A 187 31.86 44.93 0.00
C PRO A 187 32.73 43.85 -0.64
N THR A 188 33.46 43.07 0.16
CA THR A 188 34.37 42.03 -0.32
C THR A 188 33.90 40.61 -0.01
N MET A 189 32.76 40.43 0.68
CA MET A 189 32.29 39.14 1.20
C MET A 189 32.24 38.03 0.13
N PHE A 190 31.65 38.32 -1.02
CA PHE A 190 31.41 37.36 -2.10
C PHE A 190 32.56 37.28 -3.12
N PHE A 191 33.75 37.78 -2.77
CA PHE A 191 34.96 37.46 -3.52
C PHE A 191 35.58 36.15 -2.99
N PRO A 192 36.41 35.47 -3.79
CA PRO A 192 37.30 34.44 -3.26
C PRO A 192 38.27 35.03 -2.24
N HIS A 193 38.46 34.33 -1.12
CA HIS A 193 39.42 34.72 -0.07
C HIS A 193 40.50 33.65 0.04
N GLN A 194 41.76 34.04 -0.17
CA GLN A 194 42.92 33.17 0.04
C GLN A 194 43.22 33.07 1.53
N ILE A 195 43.35 31.85 2.05
CA ILE A 195 43.63 31.59 3.46
C ILE A 195 45.15 31.43 3.66
N GLU A 196 45.73 32.32 4.45
CA GLU A 196 47.15 32.31 4.83
C GLU A 196 47.28 32.33 6.36
N GLY A 197 47.48 31.15 6.96
CA GLY A 197 47.49 31.00 8.42
C GLY A 197 46.13 31.40 9.02
N GLU A 198 46.10 32.42 9.88
CA GLU A 198 44.87 32.97 10.45
C GLU A 198 44.27 34.13 9.63
N GLN A 199 44.93 34.57 8.56
CA GLN A 199 44.46 35.69 7.71
C GLN A 199 43.69 35.19 6.48
N ALA A 200 42.80 36.05 5.98
CA ALA A 200 42.07 35.83 4.74
C ALA A 200 42.25 37.06 3.83
N ILE A 201 42.82 36.86 2.64
CA ILE A 201 43.11 37.92 1.68
C ILE A 201 42.05 37.86 0.58
N SER A 202 41.19 38.88 0.49
CA SER A 202 40.16 38.99 -0.54
C SER A 202 40.77 39.26 -1.91
N ILE A 203 40.52 38.38 -2.89
CA ILE A 203 40.97 38.53 -4.27
C ILE A 203 40.03 39.50 -5.00
N THR A 204 40.29 40.79 -4.85
CA THR A 204 39.46 41.87 -5.41
C THR A 204 39.97 42.38 -6.77
N ALA A 205 41.24 42.12 -7.10
CA ALA A 205 41.79 42.46 -8.41
C ALA A 205 41.16 41.58 -9.49
N SER A 206 40.60 42.21 -10.52
CA SER A 206 39.87 41.51 -11.58
C SER A 206 40.74 40.53 -12.37
N THR A 207 42.03 40.83 -12.54
CA THR A 207 43.00 39.96 -13.22
C THR A 207 43.22 38.67 -12.44
N ASP A 208 43.44 38.78 -11.13
CA ASP A 208 43.69 37.63 -10.24
C ASP A 208 42.41 36.79 -10.06
N ALA A 209 41.25 37.44 -9.89
CA ALA A 209 39.96 36.76 -9.84
C ALA A 209 39.69 35.99 -11.15
N SER A 210 39.93 36.61 -12.31
CA SER A 210 39.73 35.96 -13.61
C SER A 210 40.68 34.78 -13.82
N ALA A 211 41.95 34.90 -13.40
CA ALA A 211 42.91 33.81 -13.46
C ALA A 211 42.50 32.63 -12.57
N LEU A 212 42.01 32.92 -11.35
CA LEU A 212 41.50 31.91 -10.44
C LEU A 212 40.31 31.17 -11.04
N PHE A 213 39.29 31.90 -11.52
CA PHE A 213 38.09 31.28 -12.11
C PHE A 213 38.35 30.58 -13.45
N ALA A 214 39.38 30.96 -14.21
CA ALA A 214 39.77 30.26 -15.43
C ALA A 214 40.34 28.85 -15.13
N ASN A 215 40.96 28.68 -13.96
CA ASN A 215 41.54 27.41 -13.53
C ASN A 215 40.60 26.56 -12.65
N LEU A 216 39.48 27.13 -12.19
CA LEU A 216 38.44 26.40 -11.46
C LEU A 216 37.50 25.69 -12.43
N ASN A 217 37.21 24.43 -12.14
CA ASN A 217 36.19 23.67 -12.89
C ASN A 217 34.85 24.41 -12.78
N ARG A 218 34.26 24.78 -13.92
CA ARG A 218 32.91 25.35 -13.94
C ARG A 218 31.91 24.35 -13.39
N VAL A 219 30.84 24.87 -12.77
CA VAL A 219 29.68 24.05 -12.44
C VAL A 219 29.04 23.61 -13.75
N GLU A 220 29.06 22.29 -13.99
CA GLU A 220 28.42 21.68 -15.15
C GLU A 220 27.01 21.22 -14.76
N GLU A 221 26.08 21.31 -15.71
CA GLU A 221 24.77 20.68 -15.55
C GLU A 221 24.96 19.16 -15.51
N ARG A 222 24.52 18.54 -14.41
CA ARG A 222 24.54 17.10 -14.24
C ARG A 222 23.13 16.56 -14.26
N MET A 223 22.97 15.42 -14.94
CA MET A 223 21.79 14.59 -14.80
C MET A 223 21.71 14.07 -13.37
N ASP A 224 20.50 13.79 -12.89
CA ASP A 224 20.30 13.13 -11.62
C ASP A 224 21.10 11.82 -11.56
N TYR A 225 21.64 11.47 -10.40
CA TYR A 225 22.36 10.20 -10.25
C TYR A 225 21.52 9.00 -10.71
N TRP A 226 20.21 9.05 -10.49
CA TRP A 226 19.23 8.10 -11.03
C TRP A 226 19.32 8.03 -12.56
N ASP A 227 19.21 9.16 -13.25
CA ASP A 227 19.26 9.25 -14.71
C ASP A 227 20.61 8.78 -15.28
N VAL A 228 21.72 9.05 -14.58
CA VAL A 228 23.05 8.55 -14.96
C VAL A 228 23.09 7.03 -14.93
N ILE A 229 22.53 6.41 -13.89
CA ILE A 229 22.42 4.94 -13.79
C ILE A 229 21.61 4.40 -14.95
N PHE A 230 20.45 4.99 -15.28
CA PHE A 230 19.64 4.53 -16.41
C PHE A 230 20.32 4.72 -17.77
N SER A 231 21.04 5.82 -17.95
CA SER A 231 21.82 6.06 -19.17
C SER A 231 22.93 5.00 -19.33
N ASN A 232 23.66 4.72 -18.25
CA ASN A 232 24.66 3.65 -18.24
C ASN A 232 24.04 2.28 -18.49
N ALA A 233 22.89 1.99 -17.88
CA ALA A 233 22.20 0.73 -18.06
C ALA A 233 21.70 0.52 -19.50
N LYS A 234 21.30 1.58 -20.20
CA LYS A 234 21.00 1.52 -21.64
C LYS A 234 22.22 1.15 -22.47
N ASN A 235 23.40 1.65 -22.11
CA ASN A 235 24.65 1.28 -22.78
C ASN A 235 25.03 -0.18 -22.50
N ASP A 236 24.67 -0.71 -21.32
CA ASP A 236 24.96 -2.10 -20.93
C ASP A 236 24.12 -3.14 -21.68
N LEU A 237 23.02 -2.75 -22.35
CA LEU A 237 22.23 -3.64 -23.20
C LEU A 237 23.04 -4.31 -24.32
N ASN A 238 24.14 -3.70 -24.75
CA ASN A 238 25.01 -4.22 -25.79
C ASN A 238 26.28 -4.91 -25.25
N LYS A 239 26.42 -5.05 -23.93
CA LYS A 239 27.57 -5.70 -23.28
C LYS A 239 27.33 -7.21 -23.07
N ASP A 240 28.28 -7.87 -22.41
CA ASP A 240 28.17 -9.27 -22.02
C ASP A 240 27.06 -9.51 -20.98
N GLU A 241 26.60 -10.76 -20.87
CA GLU A 241 25.50 -11.15 -19.99
C GLU A 241 25.83 -10.96 -18.49
N GLU A 242 27.10 -11.05 -18.08
CA GLU A 242 27.49 -10.80 -16.68
C GLU A 242 27.27 -9.33 -16.32
N THR A 243 27.68 -8.43 -17.21
CA THR A 243 27.45 -6.98 -17.04
C THR A 243 25.95 -6.68 -17.05
N LYS A 244 25.17 -7.24 -17.98
CA LYS A 244 23.72 -7.05 -18.01
C LYS A 244 23.04 -7.53 -16.74
N GLN A 245 23.44 -8.67 -16.21
CA GLN A 245 22.88 -9.24 -14.99
C GLN A 245 23.17 -8.35 -13.78
N LYS A 246 24.42 -7.87 -13.62
CA LYS A 246 24.78 -6.93 -12.54
C LYS A 246 23.97 -5.63 -12.61
N THR A 247 23.85 -5.06 -13.81
CA THR A 247 23.07 -3.83 -14.03
C THR A 247 21.58 -4.06 -13.78
N LYS A 248 21.03 -5.21 -14.20
CA LYS A 248 19.64 -5.59 -13.92
C LYS A 248 19.39 -5.71 -12.43
N GLU A 249 20.24 -6.42 -11.69
CA GLU A 249 20.11 -6.58 -10.23
C GLU A 249 20.18 -5.23 -9.51
N LEU A 250 21.07 -4.34 -9.95
CA LEU A 250 21.14 -2.97 -9.42
C LEU A 250 19.81 -2.24 -9.65
N LEU A 251 19.33 -2.15 -10.89
CA LEU A 251 18.07 -1.45 -11.18
C LEU A 251 16.87 -2.05 -10.45
N MET A 252 16.81 -3.38 -10.34
CA MET A 252 15.77 -4.06 -9.58
C MET A 252 15.82 -3.71 -8.09
N SER A 253 17.02 -3.62 -7.50
CA SER A 253 17.18 -3.23 -6.09
C SER A 253 16.66 -1.82 -5.82
N LEU A 254 16.63 -0.97 -6.84
CA LEU A 254 16.16 0.41 -6.77
C LEU A 254 14.65 0.57 -7.03
N LEU A 255 14.07 -0.28 -7.88
CA LEU A 255 12.66 -0.19 -8.27
C LEU A 255 11.75 -1.15 -7.48
N ILE A 256 12.22 -2.36 -7.21
CA ILE A 256 11.43 -3.45 -6.62
C ILE A 256 11.66 -3.53 -5.10
N GLY A 257 12.87 -3.21 -4.64
CA GLY A 257 13.25 -3.25 -3.24
C GLY A 257 14.21 -4.38 -2.88
N GLU A 258 14.24 -4.73 -1.60
CA GLU A 258 15.18 -5.70 -1.04
C GLU A 258 15.01 -7.12 -1.63
N ARG A 259 16.09 -7.92 -1.54
CA ARG A 259 16.07 -9.33 -1.95
C ARG A 259 15.02 -10.09 -1.15
N SER A 260 13.98 -10.52 -1.85
CA SER A 260 12.84 -11.28 -1.36
C SER A 260 12.47 -12.36 -2.37
N ARG A 261 11.56 -13.27 -2.02
CA ARG A 261 11.04 -14.26 -2.98
C ARG A 261 10.45 -13.59 -4.23
N MET A 262 9.79 -12.44 -4.06
CA MET A 262 9.28 -11.65 -5.19
C MET A 262 10.42 -11.12 -6.07
N PHE A 263 11.49 -10.61 -5.46
CA PHE A 263 12.68 -10.15 -6.17
C PHE A 263 13.31 -11.28 -7.02
N GLU A 264 13.44 -12.48 -6.46
CA GLU A 264 14.01 -13.65 -7.16
C GLU A 264 13.15 -14.09 -8.36
N LEU A 265 11.83 -14.04 -8.22
CA LEU A 265 10.91 -14.28 -9.33
C LEU A 265 11.07 -13.22 -10.42
N CYS A 266 11.11 -11.94 -10.03
CA CYS A 266 11.38 -10.85 -10.96
C CYS A 266 12.72 -11.02 -11.69
N ASP A 267 13.77 -11.45 -10.99
CA ASP A 267 15.11 -11.64 -11.55
C ASP A 267 15.11 -12.76 -12.60
N SER A 268 14.34 -13.82 -12.35
CA SER A 268 14.19 -14.96 -13.25
C SER A 268 13.39 -14.63 -14.51
N TYR A 269 12.39 -13.75 -14.41
CA TYR A 269 11.47 -13.44 -15.51
C TYR A 269 11.80 -12.17 -16.29
N PHE A 270 12.30 -11.13 -15.65
CA PHE A 270 12.63 -9.88 -16.33
C PHE A 270 14.04 -9.89 -16.93
N SER A 271 14.16 -9.34 -18.13
CA SER A 271 15.43 -8.97 -18.73
C SER A 271 15.81 -7.53 -18.35
N LEU A 272 17.06 -7.13 -18.58
CA LEU A 272 17.49 -5.75 -18.40
C LEU A 272 16.64 -4.77 -19.26
N ALA A 273 16.24 -5.17 -20.47
CA ALA A 273 15.38 -4.36 -21.34
C ALA A 273 13.99 -4.14 -20.74
N ASP A 274 13.41 -5.16 -20.09
CA ASP A 274 12.12 -5.03 -19.42
C ASP A 274 12.21 -4.05 -18.23
N ILE A 275 13.27 -4.16 -17.41
CA ILE A 275 13.48 -3.25 -16.27
C ILE A 275 13.68 -1.80 -16.74
N LEU A 276 14.44 -1.58 -17.82
CA LEU A 276 14.59 -0.26 -18.42
C LEU A 276 13.26 0.30 -18.97
N GLN A 277 12.40 -0.56 -19.52
CA GLN A 277 11.07 -0.15 -19.96
C GLN A 277 10.17 0.26 -18.79
N ILE A 278 10.21 -0.47 -17.68
CA ILE A 278 9.49 -0.12 -16.44
C ILE A 278 9.97 1.24 -15.94
N ALA A 279 11.28 1.43 -15.80
CA ALA A 279 11.88 2.67 -15.33
C ALA A 279 11.58 3.87 -16.24
N SER A 280 11.47 3.67 -17.55
CA SER A 280 11.12 4.75 -18.48
C SER A 280 9.73 5.36 -18.26
N ARG A 281 8.87 4.69 -17.49
CA ARG A 281 7.53 5.14 -17.09
C ARG A 281 7.42 5.48 -15.61
N GLU A 282 8.55 5.51 -14.91
CA GLU A 282 8.61 6.01 -13.54
C GLU A 282 8.60 7.54 -13.53
N ILE A 283 7.89 8.11 -12.56
CA ILE A 283 7.93 9.52 -12.21
C ILE A 283 8.63 9.63 -10.86
N GLY A 284 9.67 10.46 -10.80
CA GLY A 284 10.51 10.57 -9.61
C GLY A 284 11.48 9.40 -9.49
N THR A 285 11.71 8.97 -8.25
CA THR A 285 12.68 7.94 -7.86
C THR A 285 12.10 7.05 -6.77
N GLY A 286 12.73 5.90 -6.55
CA GLY A 286 12.43 4.98 -5.47
C GLY A 286 11.61 3.78 -5.93
N PHE A 287 10.95 3.10 -4.99
CA PHE A 287 10.25 1.86 -5.30
C PHE A 287 8.92 2.11 -6.00
N ILE A 288 8.52 1.20 -6.89
CA ILE A 288 7.22 1.22 -7.60
C ILE A 288 6.11 0.47 -6.85
N GLY A 289 6.47 -0.20 -5.75
CA GLY A 289 5.56 -0.86 -4.82
C GLY A 289 5.03 -2.23 -5.24
N GLY A 290 4.43 -2.94 -4.30
CA GLY A 290 4.08 -4.35 -4.43
C GLY A 290 2.97 -4.65 -5.44
N LYS A 291 1.90 -3.84 -5.49
CA LYS A 291 0.81 -4.03 -6.47
C LYS A 291 1.32 -3.95 -7.90
N THR A 292 2.15 -2.95 -8.16
CA THR A 292 2.80 -2.76 -9.46
C THR A 292 3.66 -3.98 -9.82
N VAL A 293 4.55 -4.39 -8.91
CA VAL A 293 5.47 -5.51 -9.14
C VAL A 293 4.71 -6.80 -9.40
N GLY A 294 3.72 -7.14 -8.56
CA GLY A 294 2.90 -8.34 -8.70
C GLY A 294 2.15 -8.39 -10.04
N MET A 295 1.53 -7.27 -10.44
CA MET A 295 0.87 -7.17 -11.74
C MET A 295 1.84 -7.35 -12.90
N LEU A 296 2.96 -6.62 -12.92
CA LEU A 296 3.93 -6.68 -14.03
C LEU A 296 4.54 -8.09 -14.14
N LEU A 297 4.90 -8.69 -13.01
CA LEU A 297 5.47 -10.03 -12.96
C LEU A 297 4.47 -11.06 -13.49
N ALA A 298 3.21 -11.02 -13.05
CA ALA A 298 2.19 -11.95 -13.51
C ALA A 298 2.03 -11.91 -15.04
N ARG A 299 2.00 -10.70 -15.61
CA ARG A 299 1.93 -10.52 -17.07
C ARG A 299 3.17 -11.08 -17.77
N LYS A 300 4.37 -10.84 -17.22
CA LYS A 300 5.63 -11.34 -17.80
C LYS A 300 5.75 -12.87 -17.71
N ILE A 301 5.23 -13.47 -16.64
CA ILE A 301 5.14 -14.93 -16.50
C ILE A 301 4.27 -15.50 -17.62
N ILE A 302 3.07 -14.96 -17.84
CA ILE A 302 2.20 -15.43 -18.92
C ILE A 302 2.85 -15.21 -20.30
N GLU A 303 3.53 -14.08 -20.53
CA GLU A 303 4.26 -13.82 -21.77
C GLU A 303 5.32 -14.89 -22.07
N LYS A 304 6.08 -15.35 -21.05
CA LYS A 304 7.14 -16.36 -21.22
C LYS A 304 6.63 -17.80 -21.26
N GLU A 305 5.73 -18.15 -20.35
CA GLU A 305 5.26 -19.54 -20.17
C GLU A 305 4.17 -19.91 -21.18
N ASP A 306 3.41 -18.93 -21.67
CA ASP A 306 2.32 -19.14 -22.62
C ASP A 306 2.21 -18.00 -23.65
N PRO A 307 3.20 -17.88 -24.56
CA PRO A 307 3.25 -16.78 -25.52
C PRO A 307 2.03 -16.72 -26.46
N ASP A 308 1.46 -17.88 -26.81
CA ASP A 308 0.27 -17.98 -27.66
C ASP A 308 -0.95 -17.37 -26.97
N LEU A 309 -1.20 -17.74 -25.71
CA LEU A 309 -2.27 -17.14 -24.92
C LEU A 309 -2.02 -15.65 -24.72
N PHE A 310 -0.78 -15.24 -24.42
CA PHE A 310 -0.45 -13.84 -24.22
C PHE A 310 -0.76 -13.00 -25.48
N GLY A 311 -0.25 -13.40 -26.64
CA GLY A 311 -0.48 -12.66 -27.89
C GLY A 311 -1.94 -12.64 -28.33
N GLN A 312 -2.67 -13.75 -28.14
CA GLN A 312 -4.05 -13.87 -28.57
C GLN A 312 -5.04 -13.24 -27.59
N ARG A 313 -4.80 -13.34 -26.28
CA ARG A 313 -5.80 -13.04 -25.24
C ARG A 313 -5.43 -11.88 -24.33
N MET A 314 -4.18 -11.45 -24.19
CA MET A 314 -3.86 -10.37 -23.24
C MET A 314 -3.98 -8.98 -23.90
N GLU A 315 -4.50 -8.00 -23.15
CA GLU A 315 -4.41 -6.57 -23.51
C GLU A 315 -2.96 -6.11 -23.38
N PRO A 316 -2.46 -5.16 -24.19
CA PRO A 316 -1.20 -4.48 -23.92
C PRO A 316 -1.31 -3.59 -22.67
N HIS A 317 -0.16 -3.17 -22.12
CA HIS A 317 -0.12 -2.40 -20.87
C HIS A 317 0.76 -1.15 -20.96
N ASP A 318 0.24 -0.02 -20.47
CA ASP A 318 0.82 1.30 -20.59
C ASP A 318 0.94 2.13 -19.29
N SER A 319 0.86 1.51 -18.11
CA SER A 319 0.86 2.23 -16.83
C SER A 319 2.15 2.98 -16.50
N PHE A 320 1.99 4.04 -15.70
CA PHE A 320 3.05 4.85 -15.09
C PHE A 320 3.11 4.59 -13.58
N TYR A 321 4.26 4.88 -12.98
CA TYR A 321 4.52 4.60 -11.57
C TYR A 321 5.13 5.84 -10.91
N LEU A 322 4.54 6.32 -9.82
CA LEU A 322 5.19 7.35 -9.00
C LEU A 322 6.04 6.62 -7.96
N GLY A 323 7.35 6.86 -8.02
CA GLY A 323 8.29 6.27 -7.07
C GLY A 323 8.05 6.75 -5.64
N SER A 324 8.34 5.88 -4.67
CA SER A 324 8.06 6.12 -3.25
C SER A 324 8.73 7.38 -2.67
N ASP A 325 9.83 7.86 -3.26
CA ASP A 325 10.52 9.06 -2.77
C ASP A 325 9.69 10.34 -2.97
N ILE A 326 8.75 10.33 -3.92
CA ILE A 326 7.80 11.44 -4.10
C ILE A 326 6.94 11.60 -2.85
N PHE A 327 6.54 10.52 -2.19
CA PHE A 327 5.75 10.58 -0.96
C PHE A 327 6.52 11.30 0.16
N TYR A 328 7.79 10.97 0.37
CA TYR A 328 8.64 11.68 1.33
C TYR A 328 8.86 13.13 0.94
N THR A 329 9.15 13.38 -0.34
CA THR A 329 9.32 14.72 -0.87
C THR A 329 8.10 15.58 -0.60
N TYR A 330 6.90 15.02 -0.78
CA TYR A 330 5.63 15.69 -0.53
C TYR A 330 5.49 16.10 0.94
N ILE A 331 5.76 15.20 1.89
CA ILE A 331 5.71 15.49 3.33
C ILE A 331 6.77 16.56 3.71
N VAL A 332 7.99 16.40 3.23
CA VAL A 332 9.13 17.27 3.59
C VAL A 332 8.96 18.67 3.03
N GLN A 333 8.56 18.80 1.75
CA GLN A 333 8.40 20.09 1.11
C GLN A 333 7.32 20.95 1.76
N ASN A 334 6.26 20.32 2.23
CA ASN A 334 5.16 20.99 2.90
C ASN A 334 5.42 21.24 4.40
N GLY A 335 6.60 20.86 4.92
CA GLY A 335 7.03 21.18 6.28
C GLY A 335 6.42 20.29 7.36
N TRP A 336 5.97 19.07 7.02
CA TRP A 336 5.26 18.19 7.94
C TRP A 336 6.11 17.05 8.51
N TRP A 337 7.43 17.11 8.32
CA TRP A 337 8.33 16.08 8.81
C TRP A 337 8.26 15.89 10.33
N LYS A 338 8.28 16.98 11.10
CA LYS A 338 8.14 16.93 12.56
C LYS A 338 6.84 16.24 12.99
N LEU A 339 5.75 16.54 12.30
CA LEU A 339 4.45 15.89 12.53
C LEU A 339 4.52 14.39 12.21
N ARG A 340 5.18 14.00 11.12
CA ARG A 340 5.42 12.60 10.75
C ARG A 340 6.27 11.85 11.79
N VAL A 341 7.35 12.47 12.29
CA VAL A 341 8.19 11.88 13.35
C VAL A 341 7.37 11.65 14.62
N ASN A 342 6.57 12.63 15.03
CA ASN A 342 5.69 12.51 16.19
C ASN A 342 4.63 11.42 15.98
N GLN A 343 4.03 11.35 14.79
CA GLN A 343 3.08 10.30 14.41
C GLN A 343 3.72 8.91 14.46
N LYS A 344 5.03 8.75 14.30
CA LYS A 344 5.70 7.44 14.41
C LYS A 344 6.01 7.00 15.85
N THR A 345 5.69 7.81 16.86
CA THR A 345 5.81 7.41 18.28
C THR A 345 4.62 6.54 18.71
N LYS A 346 4.78 5.72 19.75
CA LYS A 346 3.69 4.84 20.23
C LYS A 346 2.50 5.66 20.71
N GLU A 347 2.78 6.76 21.40
CA GLU A 347 1.79 7.71 21.93
C GLU A 347 1.17 8.55 20.81
N GLY A 348 1.96 8.89 19.80
CA GLY A 348 1.59 9.75 18.68
C GLY A 348 0.86 9.06 17.52
N TYR A 349 0.88 7.72 17.46
CA TYR A 349 0.50 6.95 16.28
C TYR A 349 -0.88 7.26 15.73
N PHE A 350 -1.87 7.31 16.60
CA PHE A 350 -3.25 7.64 16.23
C PHE A 350 -3.55 9.13 16.41
N SER A 351 -2.96 9.77 17.43
CA SER A 351 -3.28 11.16 17.79
C SER A 351 -2.86 12.17 16.73
N TYR A 352 -1.67 12.00 16.13
CA TYR A 352 -1.19 12.89 15.06
C TYR A 352 -1.64 12.46 13.65
N ALA A 353 -2.17 11.24 13.49
CA ALA A 353 -2.60 10.73 12.18
C ALA A 353 -3.69 11.59 11.54
N LYS A 354 -4.68 12.02 12.34
CA LYS A 354 -5.78 12.85 11.83
C LYS A 354 -5.29 14.19 11.28
N GLU A 355 -4.42 14.89 12.02
CA GLU A 355 -3.84 16.16 11.57
C GLU A 355 -3.00 15.96 10.30
N LEU A 356 -2.17 14.90 10.26
CA LEU A 356 -1.33 14.61 9.11
C LEU A 356 -2.18 14.25 7.87
N ARG A 357 -3.28 13.52 8.06
CA ARG A 357 -4.25 13.22 6.99
C ARG A 357 -4.85 14.48 6.39
N GLU A 358 -5.35 15.39 7.22
CA GLU A 358 -5.95 16.66 6.75
C GLU A 358 -4.94 17.49 5.96
N LYS A 359 -3.68 17.52 6.41
CA LYS A 359 -2.57 18.16 5.69
C LYS A 359 -2.29 17.50 4.35
N LEU A 360 -2.19 16.17 4.30
CA LEU A 360 -1.92 15.43 3.04
C LEU A 360 -2.95 15.69 1.94
N PHE A 361 -4.20 16.08 2.26
CA PHE A 361 -5.19 16.50 1.27
C PHE A 361 -4.94 17.86 0.61
N THR A 362 -4.06 18.69 1.17
CA THR A 362 -3.90 20.11 0.78
C THR A 362 -2.48 20.51 0.39
N GLY A 363 -1.52 19.58 0.42
CA GLY A 363 -0.13 19.88 0.13
C GLY A 363 0.17 20.11 -1.35
N ASP A 364 1.29 20.76 -1.61
CA ASP A 364 1.73 21.12 -2.96
C ASP A 364 2.89 20.23 -3.44
N PHE A 365 2.83 19.84 -4.72
CA PHE A 365 3.91 19.09 -5.37
C PHE A 365 5.00 20.03 -5.93
N PRO A 366 6.28 19.60 -5.99
CA PRO A 366 7.32 20.36 -6.67
C PRO A 366 7.00 20.56 -8.16
N GLN A 367 7.36 21.73 -8.71
CA GLN A 367 7.08 22.09 -10.10
C GLN A 367 7.57 21.03 -11.11
N THR A 368 8.75 20.46 -10.87
CA THR A 368 9.32 19.39 -11.71
C THR A 368 8.45 18.13 -11.76
N ILE A 369 7.76 17.81 -10.66
CA ILE A 369 6.83 16.67 -10.59
C ILE A 369 5.50 17.01 -11.27
N LYS A 370 5.01 18.25 -11.08
CA LYS A 370 3.79 18.74 -11.75
C LYS A 370 3.89 18.67 -13.27
N GLU A 371 5.05 19.04 -13.82
CA GLU A 371 5.33 18.94 -15.27
C GLU A 371 5.27 17.48 -15.77
N LYS A 372 5.74 16.52 -14.96
CA LYS A 372 5.62 15.09 -15.28
C LYS A 372 4.18 14.60 -15.22
N PHE A 373 3.37 15.09 -14.29
CA PHE A 373 1.94 14.76 -14.23
C PHE A 373 1.20 15.22 -15.50
N ILE A 374 1.53 16.41 -16.01
CA ILE A 374 0.99 16.91 -17.27
C ILE A 374 1.36 15.97 -18.43
N GLN A 375 2.63 15.56 -18.54
CA GLN A 375 3.09 14.62 -19.58
C GLN A 375 2.33 13.28 -19.53
N VAL A 376 2.03 12.77 -18.34
CA VAL A 376 1.23 11.55 -18.17
C VAL A 376 -0.21 11.75 -18.64
N LEU A 377 -0.84 12.87 -18.31
CA LEU A 377 -2.20 13.19 -18.76
C LEU A 377 -2.29 13.43 -20.28
N GLU A 378 -1.24 13.98 -20.89
CA GLU A 378 -1.10 14.10 -22.34
C GLU A 378 -0.97 12.72 -22.99
N TYR A 379 -0.17 11.82 -22.40
CA TYR A 379 -0.02 10.44 -22.88
C TYR A 379 -1.35 9.66 -22.85
N PHE A 380 -2.09 9.76 -21.75
CA PHE A 380 -3.38 9.07 -21.63
C PHE A 380 -4.49 9.70 -22.48
N GLY A 381 -4.33 10.94 -22.92
CA GLY A 381 -5.38 11.69 -23.59
C GLY A 381 -6.60 11.80 -22.68
N GLN A 382 -7.82 11.65 -23.22
CA GLN A 382 -9.06 11.68 -22.43
C GLN A 382 -9.52 10.29 -21.96
N SER A 383 -8.68 9.26 -22.06
CA SER A 383 -9.05 7.95 -21.52
C SER A 383 -9.13 8.00 -19.99
N PRO A 384 -10.10 7.33 -19.38
CA PRO A 384 -10.15 7.22 -17.93
C PRO A 384 -8.90 6.54 -17.36
N ILE A 385 -8.46 7.02 -16.21
CA ILE A 385 -7.30 6.51 -15.47
C ILE A 385 -7.69 6.15 -14.04
N ILE A 386 -6.95 5.24 -13.43
CA ILE A 386 -7.08 4.90 -12.01
C ILE A 386 -5.74 5.10 -11.32
N VAL A 387 -5.77 5.79 -10.18
CA VAL A 387 -4.62 6.07 -9.32
C VAL A 387 -4.72 5.13 -8.12
N ARG A 388 -3.84 4.12 -8.08
CA ARG A 388 -3.87 3.05 -7.07
C ARG A 388 -2.68 3.17 -6.13
N SER A 389 -2.92 3.00 -4.84
CA SER A 389 -1.86 2.75 -3.85
C SER A 389 -1.03 1.52 -4.23
N SER A 390 0.28 1.60 -4.07
CA SER A 390 1.20 0.49 -4.24
C SER A 390 2.29 0.61 -3.16
N SER A 391 1.97 0.23 -1.92
CA SER A 391 2.97 0.24 -0.84
C SER A 391 4.00 -0.88 -1.08
N LEU A 392 5.23 -0.72 -0.60
CA LEU A 392 6.24 -1.79 -0.64
C LEU A 392 5.80 -3.04 0.16
N LEU A 393 4.92 -2.85 1.15
CA LEU A 393 4.40 -3.92 2.00
C LEU A 393 3.19 -4.65 1.40
N GLU A 394 2.59 -4.11 0.34
CA GLU A 394 1.48 -4.73 -0.39
C GLU A 394 1.95 -5.90 -1.25
N ASP A 395 1.05 -6.86 -1.48
CA ASP A 395 1.20 -7.98 -2.42
C ASP A 395 2.51 -8.80 -2.32
N ASN A 396 3.20 -8.72 -1.17
CA ASN A 396 4.39 -9.50 -0.87
C ASN A 396 4.03 -10.77 -0.09
N PHE A 397 4.87 -11.80 -0.20
CA PHE A 397 4.67 -13.05 0.53
C PHE A 397 4.63 -12.79 2.05
N GLY A 398 3.61 -13.34 2.72
CA GLY A 398 3.45 -13.22 4.18
C GLY A 398 2.72 -11.95 4.66
N ASN A 399 2.45 -10.97 3.80
CA ASN A 399 1.66 -9.78 4.16
C ASN A 399 0.36 -9.69 3.33
N ALA A 400 -0.80 -9.84 3.98
CA ALA A 400 -2.11 -9.63 3.34
C ALA A 400 -2.53 -8.15 3.46
N PHE A 401 -1.78 -7.23 2.85
CA PHE A 401 -2.09 -5.80 2.90
C PHE A 401 -3.18 -5.44 1.85
N ALA A 402 -4.32 -6.13 1.94
CA ALA A 402 -5.42 -6.08 0.98
C ALA A 402 -6.41 -4.94 1.28
N GLY A 403 -6.66 -4.04 0.32
CA GLY A 403 -7.81 -3.13 0.36
C GLY A 403 -7.84 -2.11 1.51
N LYS A 404 -6.71 -1.83 2.17
CA LYS A 404 -6.64 -0.86 3.28
C LYS A 404 -6.30 0.57 2.84
N TYR A 405 -5.77 0.72 1.63
CA TYR A 405 -5.46 2.00 1.03
C TYR A 405 -6.37 2.28 -0.16
N GLU A 406 -6.58 3.56 -0.42
CA GLU A 406 -7.53 4.02 -1.44
C GLU A 406 -7.01 3.76 -2.85
N SER A 407 -7.95 3.62 -3.79
CA SER A 407 -7.73 3.69 -5.23
C SER A 407 -8.78 4.61 -5.84
N VAL A 408 -8.36 5.60 -6.61
CA VAL A 408 -9.24 6.67 -7.08
C VAL A 408 -9.32 6.66 -8.60
N PHE A 409 -10.54 6.56 -9.13
CA PHE A 409 -10.81 6.71 -10.55
C PHE A 409 -10.84 8.20 -10.94
N CYS A 410 -10.14 8.54 -12.01
CA CYS A 410 -10.30 9.81 -12.71
C CYS A 410 -10.91 9.51 -14.09
N VAL A 411 -12.15 9.94 -14.30
CA VAL A 411 -12.82 9.77 -15.62
C VAL A 411 -12.14 10.60 -16.71
N ASN A 412 -11.34 11.59 -16.29
CA ASN A 412 -10.35 12.31 -17.11
C ASN A 412 -11.00 13.13 -18.24
N GLN A 413 -12.15 13.73 -17.95
CA GLN A 413 -12.86 14.68 -18.82
C GLN A 413 -12.69 16.13 -18.32
N GLY A 414 -12.95 17.10 -19.19
CA GLY A 414 -12.79 18.54 -18.90
C GLY A 414 -11.60 19.18 -19.61
N THR A 415 -11.28 20.42 -19.22
CA THR A 415 -10.10 21.14 -19.71
C THR A 415 -8.79 20.50 -19.18
N PRO A 416 -7.62 20.80 -19.77
CA PRO A 416 -6.34 20.31 -19.25
C PRO A 416 -6.13 20.62 -17.76
N GLU A 417 -6.58 21.80 -17.30
CA GLU A 417 -6.49 22.24 -15.91
C GLU A 417 -7.41 21.42 -14.99
N GLU A 418 -8.68 21.23 -15.35
CA GLU A 418 -9.63 20.44 -14.56
C GLU A 418 -9.16 18.97 -14.43
N ARG A 419 -8.61 18.42 -15.52
CA ARG A 419 -8.05 17.07 -15.54
C ARG A 419 -6.80 16.96 -14.67
N TYR A 420 -5.93 17.97 -14.71
CA TYR A 420 -4.75 18.05 -13.85
C TYR A 420 -5.15 18.11 -12.36
N GLU A 421 -6.10 18.98 -12.00
CA GLU A 421 -6.57 19.14 -10.63
C GLU A 421 -7.19 17.84 -10.10
N ALA A 422 -8.01 17.15 -10.90
CA ALA A 422 -8.60 15.87 -10.54
C ALA A 422 -7.54 14.78 -10.31
N PHE A 423 -6.53 14.70 -11.19
CA PHE A 423 -5.43 13.74 -11.06
C PHE A 423 -4.55 14.03 -9.84
N GLU A 424 -4.20 15.29 -9.61
CA GLU A 424 -3.44 15.71 -8.43
C GLU A 424 -4.22 15.41 -7.14
N SER A 425 -5.52 15.69 -7.11
CA SER A 425 -6.41 15.36 -5.99
C SER A 425 -6.51 13.85 -5.72
N ALA A 426 -6.54 13.02 -6.77
CA ALA A 426 -6.52 11.57 -6.64
C ALA A 426 -5.23 11.08 -5.98
N ILE A 427 -4.07 11.60 -6.37
CA ILE A 427 -2.77 11.30 -5.74
C ILE A 427 -2.78 11.72 -4.26
N ARG A 428 -3.25 12.93 -3.94
CA ARG A 428 -3.38 13.41 -2.55
C ARG A 428 -4.26 12.49 -1.72
N THR A 429 -5.36 12.01 -2.28
CA THR A 429 -6.29 11.08 -1.62
C THR A 429 -5.61 9.76 -1.29
N VAL A 430 -4.85 9.19 -2.23
CA VAL A 430 -4.07 7.97 -2.01
C VAL A 430 -3.04 8.18 -0.90
N TYR A 431 -2.27 9.28 -0.91
CA TYR A 431 -1.32 9.58 0.16
C TYR A 431 -2.00 9.79 1.51
N ALA A 432 -3.12 10.51 1.56
CA ALA A 432 -3.88 10.72 2.79
C ALA A 432 -4.43 9.41 3.37
N SER A 433 -4.74 8.42 2.54
CA SER A 433 -5.22 7.11 2.99
C SER A 433 -4.21 6.35 3.86
N THR A 434 -2.91 6.69 3.78
CA THR A 434 -1.87 6.12 4.67
C THR A 434 -2.12 6.41 6.15
N MET A 435 -2.91 7.43 6.45
CA MET A 435 -3.27 7.89 7.80
C MET A 435 -4.68 7.48 8.21
N ASN A 436 -5.37 6.62 7.44
CA ASN A 436 -6.66 6.08 7.83
C ASN A 436 -6.52 5.19 9.08
N GLU A 437 -7.48 5.28 10.01
CA GLU A 437 -7.44 4.54 11.27
C GLU A 437 -7.36 3.02 11.04
N GLU A 438 -8.16 2.49 10.11
CA GLU A 438 -8.13 1.06 9.74
C GLU A 438 -6.75 0.61 9.23
N ALA A 439 -6.11 1.43 8.39
CA ALA A 439 -4.78 1.12 7.86
C ALA A 439 -3.70 1.15 8.96
N LEU A 440 -3.81 2.10 9.89
CA LEU A 440 -2.91 2.22 11.03
C LEU A 440 -3.09 1.05 12.02
N GLU A 441 -4.33 0.71 12.37
CA GLU A 441 -4.66 -0.44 13.22
C GLU A 441 -4.14 -1.74 12.62
N TYR A 442 -4.35 -1.95 11.32
CA TYR A 442 -3.85 -3.11 10.61
C TYR A 442 -2.33 -3.25 10.74
N ARG A 443 -1.59 -2.15 10.47
CA ARG A 443 -0.13 -2.12 10.62
C ARG A 443 0.31 -2.42 12.05
N LEU A 444 -0.39 -1.89 13.05
CA LEU A 444 -0.07 -2.14 14.45
C LEU A 444 -0.28 -3.61 14.81
N ASN A 445 -1.40 -4.20 14.41
CA ASN A 445 -1.74 -5.59 14.69
C ASN A 445 -0.79 -6.59 14.01
N ARG A 446 -0.25 -6.24 12.83
CA ARG A 446 0.75 -7.06 12.12
C ARG A 446 2.20 -6.80 12.54
N GLY A 447 2.44 -5.93 13.53
CA GLY A 447 3.80 -5.59 13.97
C GLY A 447 4.59 -4.76 12.95
N LEU A 448 3.91 -4.14 11.99
CA LEU A 448 4.50 -3.29 10.94
C LEU A 448 4.67 -1.83 11.37
N PHE A 449 4.29 -1.50 12.61
CA PHE A 449 4.38 -0.14 13.17
C PHE A 449 5.77 0.50 12.99
N ALA A 450 6.83 -0.26 13.24
CA ALA A 450 8.22 0.23 13.19
C ALA A 450 8.82 0.26 11.77
N LYS A 451 8.16 -0.32 10.77
CA LYS A 451 8.64 -0.29 9.38
C LYS A 451 8.26 1.04 8.72
N ASP A 452 9.10 1.50 7.80
CA ASP A 452 8.81 2.66 6.99
C ASP A 452 7.59 2.41 6.09
N GLU A 453 6.76 3.45 5.91
CA GLU A 453 5.61 3.37 4.99
C GLU A 453 5.99 4.11 3.72
N GLN A 454 6.47 3.36 2.74
CA GLN A 454 6.89 3.84 1.43
C GLN A 454 5.75 3.64 0.45
N MET A 455 4.92 4.69 0.32
CA MET A 455 3.75 4.67 -0.56
C MET A 455 4.16 5.08 -1.98
N ALA A 456 4.29 4.09 -2.87
CA ALA A 456 4.32 4.32 -4.31
C ALA A 456 2.90 4.36 -4.88
N ILE A 457 2.75 4.87 -6.10
CA ILE A 457 1.44 4.95 -6.76
C ILE A 457 1.52 4.36 -8.16
N LEU A 458 0.55 3.49 -8.46
CA LEU A 458 0.33 2.90 -9.77
C LEU A 458 -0.75 3.68 -10.52
N VAL A 459 -0.40 4.29 -11.66
CA VAL A 459 -1.32 5.04 -12.51
C VAL A 459 -1.61 4.24 -13.78
N GLN A 460 -2.84 3.75 -13.91
CA GLN A 460 -3.21 2.83 -14.99
C GLN A 460 -4.31 3.42 -15.85
N ARG A 461 -4.29 3.11 -17.14
CA ARG A 461 -5.46 3.26 -17.99
C ARG A 461 -6.55 2.28 -17.53
N VAL A 462 -7.77 2.77 -17.38
CA VAL A 462 -8.90 1.89 -17.06
C VAL A 462 -9.25 1.08 -18.31
N SER A 463 -9.27 -0.24 -18.18
CA SER A 463 -9.69 -1.14 -19.27
C SER A 463 -11.21 -1.06 -19.45
N GLY A 464 -11.66 -0.87 -20.69
CA GLY A 464 -13.07 -0.71 -21.02
C GLY A 464 -13.27 0.00 -22.37
N ASP A 465 -14.53 0.29 -22.70
CA ASP A 465 -14.91 1.03 -23.90
C ASP A 465 -16.07 2.01 -23.62
N HIS A 466 -16.33 2.92 -24.56
CA HIS A 466 -17.41 3.90 -24.50
C HIS A 466 -18.75 3.29 -24.94
N TYR A 467 -19.73 3.36 -24.03
CA TYR A 467 -21.13 3.02 -24.26
C TYR A 467 -21.98 4.26 -23.99
N GLU A 468 -22.06 5.13 -25.01
CA GLU A 468 -22.64 6.47 -24.93
C GLU A 468 -21.92 7.34 -23.88
N GLU A 469 -22.64 7.75 -22.82
CA GLU A 469 -22.13 8.60 -21.74
C GLU A 469 -21.37 7.81 -20.65
N ASN A 470 -21.25 6.48 -20.77
CA ASN A 470 -20.62 5.61 -19.77
C ASN A 470 -19.39 4.89 -20.33
N PHE A 471 -18.36 4.71 -19.50
CA PHE A 471 -17.16 3.93 -19.81
C PHE A 471 -17.00 2.78 -18.80
N PHE A 472 -16.87 1.55 -19.29
CA PHE A 472 -16.69 0.35 -18.48
C PHE A 472 -16.22 -0.86 -19.31
N PRO A 473 -15.59 -1.89 -18.72
CA PRO A 473 -15.35 -3.16 -19.39
C PRO A 473 -16.58 -4.06 -19.37
N HIS A 474 -16.66 -5.00 -20.31
CA HIS A 474 -17.76 -5.96 -20.34
C HIS A 474 -17.77 -6.87 -19.12
N VAL A 475 -16.60 -7.39 -18.73
CA VAL A 475 -16.45 -8.27 -17.58
C VAL A 475 -15.30 -7.77 -16.73
N ALA A 476 -15.47 -7.81 -15.42
CA ALA A 476 -14.39 -7.68 -14.46
C ALA A 476 -14.55 -8.72 -13.36
N GLY A 477 -13.49 -8.99 -12.61
CA GLY A 477 -13.57 -10.00 -11.60
C GLY A 477 -12.31 -10.23 -10.79
N VAL A 478 -12.47 -11.14 -9.83
CA VAL A 478 -11.40 -11.68 -8.99
C VAL A 478 -11.29 -13.17 -9.27
N GLY A 479 -10.08 -13.67 -9.48
CA GLY A 479 -9.78 -15.07 -9.75
C GLY A 479 -8.81 -15.62 -8.72
N ASN A 480 -9.23 -16.67 -8.02
CA ASN A 480 -8.38 -17.41 -7.09
C ASN A 480 -7.92 -18.71 -7.74
N SER A 481 -6.62 -18.99 -7.71
CA SER A 481 -6.07 -20.23 -8.28
C SER A 481 -6.43 -21.47 -7.47
N SER A 482 -6.76 -21.29 -6.19
CA SER A 482 -7.36 -22.32 -5.35
C SER A 482 -8.81 -21.96 -5.03
N ASN A 483 -9.71 -22.93 -5.15
CA ASN A 483 -11.09 -22.75 -4.74
C ASN A 483 -11.20 -22.97 -3.23
N LEU A 484 -11.34 -21.85 -2.52
CA LEU A 484 -11.56 -21.86 -1.08
C LEU A 484 -12.98 -22.33 -0.72
N TYR A 485 -13.91 -22.24 -1.65
CA TYR A 485 -15.33 -22.41 -1.45
C TYR A 485 -15.74 -23.81 -1.92
N VAL A 486 -15.75 -24.77 -1.00
CA VAL A 486 -16.17 -26.15 -1.26
C VAL A 486 -17.59 -26.34 -0.72
N TRP A 487 -18.57 -26.10 -1.57
CA TRP A 487 -19.99 -26.27 -1.25
C TRP A 487 -20.58 -27.57 -1.81
N ASP A 488 -19.81 -28.27 -2.63
CA ASP A 488 -20.19 -29.55 -3.21
C ASP A 488 -18.96 -30.45 -3.16
N LYS A 489 -19.14 -31.68 -2.68
CA LYS A 489 -18.08 -32.69 -2.54
C LYS A 489 -17.31 -32.99 -3.82
N ASN A 490 -17.87 -32.66 -5.00
CA ASN A 490 -17.23 -32.85 -6.29
C ASN A 490 -16.45 -31.62 -6.75
N VAL A 491 -16.32 -30.57 -5.93
CA VAL A 491 -15.51 -29.40 -6.27
C VAL A 491 -14.04 -29.76 -6.16
N ASP A 492 -13.31 -29.56 -7.26
CA ASP A 492 -11.84 -29.63 -7.25
C ASP A 492 -11.27 -28.30 -6.72
N MET A 493 -10.62 -28.36 -5.56
CA MET A 493 -10.00 -27.20 -4.90
C MET A 493 -8.82 -26.63 -5.70
N ASP A 494 -8.15 -27.44 -6.51
CA ASP A 494 -6.96 -27.02 -7.27
C ASP A 494 -7.31 -26.50 -8.68
N ALA A 495 -8.60 -26.53 -9.03
CA ALA A 495 -9.06 -26.01 -10.31
C ALA A 495 -9.18 -24.48 -10.35
N GLY A 496 -9.35 -23.85 -9.19
CA GLY A 496 -9.57 -22.41 -9.03
C GLY A 496 -11.04 -21.97 -9.16
N MET A 497 -11.27 -20.68 -8.92
CA MET A 497 -12.60 -20.07 -8.95
C MET A 497 -12.55 -18.61 -9.43
N LEU A 498 -13.67 -18.11 -9.95
CA LEU A 498 -13.85 -16.71 -10.34
C LEU A 498 -15.07 -16.09 -9.63
N ARG A 499 -14.95 -14.80 -9.32
CA ARG A 499 -16.04 -13.87 -8.99
C ARG A 499 -16.20 -12.91 -10.17
N LEU A 500 -17.29 -13.00 -10.91
CA LEU A 500 -17.51 -12.19 -12.12
C LEU A 500 -18.58 -11.13 -11.90
N VAL A 501 -18.33 -9.93 -12.42
CA VAL A 501 -19.31 -8.85 -12.56
C VAL A 501 -19.29 -8.32 -13.99
N PHE A 502 -20.40 -7.71 -14.40
CA PHE A 502 -20.49 -6.89 -15.60
C PHE A 502 -20.19 -5.44 -15.22
N GLY A 503 -19.40 -4.72 -16.01
CA GLY A 503 -18.92 -3.38 -15.68
C GLY A 503 -17.62 -3.38 -14.88
N LEU A 504 -17.35 -2.29 -14.15
CA LEU A 504 -16.11 -2.13 -13.38
C LEU A 504 -15.98 -3.17 -12.26
N GLY A 505 -14.73 -3.55 -11.95
CA GLY A 505 -14.40 -4.57 -10.96
C GLY A 505 -14.65 -4.17 -9.50
N THR A 506 -15.05 -2.93 -9.22
CA THR A 506 -15.38 -2.44 -7.87
C THR A 506 -16.41 -3.33 -7.20
N ARG A 507 -17.45 -3.79 -7.90
CA ARG A 507 -18.47 -4.71 -7.35
C ARG A 507 -17.98 -6.16 -7.19
N ALA A 508 -16.89 -6.53 -7.85
CA ALA A 508 -16.27 -7.83 -7.64
C ALA A 508 -15.50 -7.87 -6.32
N VAL A 509 -14.91 -6.72 -5.94
CA VAL A 509 -14.12 -6.50 -4.72
C VAL A 509 -15.01 -6.06 -3.55
N ASP A 510 -15.67 -4.91 -3.67
CA ASP A 510 -16.62 -4.34 -2.71
C ASP A 510 -18.04 -4.82 -3.00
N ARG A 511 -18.87 -5.03 -1.97
CA ARG A 511 -20.30 -5.37 -2.21
C ARG A 511 -21.25 -4.50 -1.41
N THR A 512 -22.12 -3.82 -2.16
CA THR A 512 -23.37 -3.24 -1.67
C THR A 512 -24.31 -4.34 -1.21
N VAL A 513 -25.12 -4.05 -0.20
CA VAL A 513 -25.87 -5.00 0.65
C VAL A 513 -26.85 -5.88 -0.14
N ASP A 514 -27.26 -5.45 -1.35
CA ASP A 514 -28.27 -6.11 -2.19
C ASP A 514 -27.78 -6.46 -3.61
N ASP A 515 -26.47 -6.68 -3.82
CA ASP A 515 -25.90 -6.99 -5.15
C ASP A 515 -24.92 -8.18 -5.16
N TYR A 516 -25.02 -9.06 -6.17
CA TYR A 516 -24.34 -10.37 -6.19
C TYR A 516 -23.45 -10.57 -7.42
N ALA A 517 -22.14 -10.66 -7.20
CA ALA A 517 -21.22 -11.14 -8.23
C ALA A 517 -21.40 -12.64 -8.47
N LYS A 518 -21.24 -13.07 -9.74
CA LYS A 518 -21.39 -14.46 -10.15
C LYS A 518 -20.18 -15.30 -9.70
N LEU A 519 -20.41 -16.26 -8.81
CA LEU A 519 -19.41 -17.27 -8.44
C LEU A 519 -19.33 -18.36 -9.51
N VAL A 520 -18.11 -18.70 -9.92
CA VAL A 520 -17.82 -19.70 -10.96
C VAL A 520 -16.70 -20.61 -10.49
N THR A 521 -16.94 -21.92 -10.42
CA THR A 521 -15.86 -22.89 -10.19
C THR A 521 -15.24 -23.30 -11.53
N LEU A 522 -13.92 -23.34 -11.62
CA LEU A 522 -13.23 -23.57 -12.90
C LEU A 522 -13.07 -25.05 -13.27
N ASP A 523 -13.42 -25.96 -12.36
CA ASP A 523 -13.59 -27.39 -12.64
C ASP A 523 -14.87 -27.66 -13.44
N ASN A 524 -15.95 -26.96 -13.11
CA ASN A 524 -17.24 -26.99 -13.78
C ASN A 524 -17.89 -25.59 -13.78
N PRO A 525 -17.57 -24.73 -14.77
CA PRO A 525 -18.09 -23.36 -14.84
C PRO A 525 -19.62 -23.25 -14.92
N ALA A 526 -20.30 -24.34 -15.27
CA ALA A 526 -21.76 -24.39 -15.35
C ALA A 526 -22.42 -24.88 -14.04
N ARG A 527 -21.63 -25.17 -12.99
CA ARG A 527 -22.13 -25.60 -11.68
C ARG A 527 -23.06 -24.54 -11.10
N LYS A 528 -24.21 -24.97 -10.60
CA LYS A 528 -25.16 -24.08 -9.93
C LYS A 528 -24.66 -23.77 -8.51
N PRO A 529 -24.77 -22.52 -8.03
CA PRO A 529 -24.54 -22.18 -6.62
C PRO A 529 -25.49 -22.95 -5.70
N LEU A 530 -25.14 -23.04 -4.41
CA LEU A 530 -25.89 -23.81 -3.39
C LEU A 530 -27.24 -23.18 -2.98
N LEU A 531 -27.55 -21.94 -3.43
CA LEU A 531 -28.75 -21.20 -3.02
C LEU A 531 -30.03 -21.86 -3.59
N HIS A 532 -31.06 -21.98 -2.73
CA HIS A 532 -32.37 -22.53 -3.07
C HIS A 532 -32.91 -21.97 -4.40
N MET A 533 -33.39 -22.89 -5.23
CA MET A 533 -33.54 -22.79 -6.70
C MET A 533 -34.59 -21.80 -7.25
N ASP A 534 -35.21 -20.95 -6.44
CA ASP A 534 -36.45 -20.29 -6.86
C ASP A 534 -36.34 -18.81 -7.24
N ASP A 535 -35.20 -18.13 -7.04
CA ASP A 535 -35.11 -16.69 -7.36
C ASP A 535 -33.76 -16.27 -7.99
N LEU A 536 -33.47 -16.79 -9.20
CA LEU A 536 -32.27 -16.43 -9.99
C LEU A 536 -32.09 -14.93 -10.18
N LYS A 537 -33.19 -14.19 -10.20
CA LYS A 537 -33.19 -12.73 -10.31
C LYS A 537 -32.70 -12.09 -9.01
N LYS A 538 -33.19 -12.53 -7.85
CA LYS A 538 -32.72 -12.00 -6.56
C LYS A 538 -31.20 -12.13 -6.42
N PHE A 539 -30.64 -13.26 -6.85
CA PHE A 539 -29.22 -13.60 -6.73
C PHE A 539 -28.38 -13.32 -8.00
N SER A 540 -28.73 -12.27 -8.75
CA SER A 540 -27.92 -11.76 -9.84
C SER A 540 -27.42 -10.36 -9.55
N GLN A 541 -26.47 -9.90 -10.36
CA GLN A 541 -26.05 -8.51 -10.29
C GLN A 541 -27.21 -7.59 -10.77
N HIS A 542 -27.48 -6.51 -10.04
CA HIS A 542 -28.54 -5.51 -10.31
C HIS A 542 -27.99 -4.12 -10.59
N GLY A 543 -26.84 -3.79 -9.99
CA GLY A 543 -26.13 -2.52 -10.19
C GLY A 543 -24.86 -2.73 -11.02
N ILE A 544 -24.56 -1.78 -11.90
CA ILE A 544 -23.35 -1.78 -12.71
C ILE A 544 -22.58 -0.52 -12.41
N ASP A 545 -21.36 -0.67 -11.91
CA ASP A 545 -20.46 0.46 -11.71
C ASP A 545 -19.84 0.85 -13.04
N VAL A 546 -19.94 2.15 -13.34
CA VAL A 546 -19.51 2.76 -14.59
C VAL A 546 -18.83 4.10 -14.32
N LEU A 547 -17.95 4.51 -15.22
CA LEU A 547 -17.44 5.87 -15.23
C LEU A 547 -18.34 6.72 -16.13
N SER A 548 -19.12 7.63 -15.53
CA SER A 548 -19.94 8.56 -16.30
C SER A 548 -19.02 9.64 -16.89
N VAL A 549 -18.86 9.61 -18.21
CA VAL A 549 -18.05 10.58 -18.97
C VAL A 549 -18.68 11.97 -18.90
N LYS A 550 -20.02 12.04 -18.89
CA LYS A 550 -20.75 13.30 -18.83
C LYS A 550 -20.65 13.98 -17.46
N GLU A 551 -20.87 13.22 -16.40
CA GLU A 551 -20.84 13.74 -15.03
C GLU A 551 -19.41 13.73 -14.44
N ASN A 552 -18.44 13.14 -15.16
CA ASN A 552 -17.03 13.01 -14.77
C ASN A 552 -16.83 12.31 -13.41
N ILE A 553 -17.68 11.33 -13.08
CA ILE A 553 -17.67 10.61 -11.79
C ILE A 553 -17.83 9.09 -11.96
N LEU A 554 -17.33 8.33 -10.99
CA LEU A 554 -17.74 6.94 -10.77
C LEU A 554 -19.19 6.94 -10.25
N THR A 555 -20.06 6.16 -10.88
CA THR A 555 -21.46 6.02 -10.46
C THR A 555 -21.97 4.61 -10.75
N SER A 556 -23.17 4.31 -10.30
CA SER A 556 -23.84 3.03 -10.55
C SER A 556 -25.13 3.24 -11.32
N VAL A 557 -25.37 2.39 -12.32
CA VAL A 557 -26.60 2.36 -13.11
C VAL A 557 -27.24 0.98 -13.02
N SER A 558 -28.53 0.85 -13.36
CA SER A 558 -29.16 -0.49 -13.39
C SER A 558 -28.62 -1.34 -14.53
N VAL A 559 -28.70 -2.66 -14.37
CA VAL A 559 -28.29 -3.61 -15.43
C VAL A 559 -28.97 -3.31 -16.76
N ASP A 560 -30.29 -3.13 -16.74
CA ASP A 560 -31.06 -2.92 -17.97
C ASP A 560 -30.64 -1.66 -18.71
N GLN A 561 -30.24 -0.60 -17.99
CA GLN A 561 -29.74 0.64 -18.57
C GLN A 561 -28.34 0.48 -19.16
N ALA A 562 -27.43 -0.23 -18.47
CA ALA A 562 -26.07 -0.43 -18.96
C ALA A 562 -26.04 -1.37 -20.17
N ILE A 563 -26.66 -2.56 -20.05
CA ILE A 563 -26.56 -3.60 -21.08
C ILE A 563 -27.29 -3.22 -22.37
N SER A 564 -28.36 -2.42 -22.29
CA SER A 564 -29.10 -1.94 -23.46
C SER A 564 -28.29 -0.97 -24.34
N LYS A 565 -27.25 -0.34 -23.78
CA LYS A 565 -26.32 0.55 -24.50
C LYS A 565 -25.13 -0.18 -25.13
N VAL A 566 -24.94 -1.46 -24.81
CA VAL A 566 -23.89 -2.28 -25.42
C VAL A 566 -24.31 -2.64 -26.85
N TRP A 567 -23.52 -2.18 -27.82
CA TRP A 567 -23.81 -2.30 -29.25
C TRP A 567 -22.75 -3.09 -30.04
N ASN A 568 -21.55 -3.26 -29.48
CA ASN A 568 -20.38 -3.84 -30.15
C ASN A 568 -20.25 -5.37 -29.96
N VAL A 569 -21.11 -6.00 -29.14
CA VAL A 569 -21.11 -7.44 -28.87
C VAL A 569 -22.52 -7.95 -28.55
N GLU A 570 -22.77 -9.25 -28.77
CA GLU A 570 -24.05 -9.87 -28.45
C GLU A 570 -24.29 -9.91 -26.93
N ARG A 571 -25.36 -9.25 -26.46
CA ARG A 571 -25.71 -9.10 -25.04
C ARG A 571 -26.03 -10.41 -24.34
N ASN A 572 -26.55 -11.38 -25.10
CA ASN A 572 -26.85 -12.74 -24.63
C ASN A 572 -25.61 -13.48 -24.10
N LEU A 573 -24.40 -13.02 -24.45
CA LEU A 573 -23.15 -13.54 -23.92
C LEU A 573 -23.10 -13.39 -22.39
N PHE A 574 -23.64 -12.29 -21.88
CA PHE A 574 -23.56 -11.90 -20.46
C PHE A 574 -24.88 -12.05 -19.71
N ALA A 575 -26.03 -11.81 -20.38
CA ALA A 575 -27.33 -11.81 -19.73
C ALA A 575 -28.40 -12.58 -20.51
N SER A 576 -29.36 -13.16 -19.78
CA SER A 576 -30.60 -13.68 -20.34
C SER A 576 -31.75 -12.70 -20.14
N ILE A 577 -32.76 -12.74 -21.00
CA ILE A 577 -33.98 -11.93 -20.82
C ILE A 577 -34.79 -12.49 -19.65
N ASP A 578 -35.22 -11.63 -18.73
CA ASP A 578 -36.18 -11.94 -17.68
C ASP A 578 -37.60 -11.95 -18.25
N THR A 579 -38.01 -13.09 -18.80
CA THR A 579 -39.32 -13.22 -19.42
C THR A 579 -40.46 -13.00 -18.43
N GLU A 580 -40.30 -13.41 -17.16
CA GLU A 580 -41.34 -13.27 -16.14
C GLU A 580 -41.61 -11.80 -15.82
N THR A 581 -40.54 -11.03 -15.58
CA THR A 581 -40.68 -9.58 -15.37
C THR A 581 -41.17 -8.87 -16.61
N ALA A 582 -40.72 -9.29 -17.81
CA ALA A 582 -41.19 -8.70 -19.06
C ALA A 582 -42.71 -8.91 -19.25
N PHE A 583 -43.23 -10.11 -18.98
CA PHE A 583 -44.67 -10.37 -19.02
C PHE A 583 -45.42 -9.56 -17.96
N ARG A 584 -44.92 -9.51 -16.73
CA ARG A 584 -45.54 -8.74 -15.65
C ARG A 584 -45.60 -7.24 -15.94
N LEU A 585 -44.55 -6.65 -16.50
CA LEU A 585 -44.53 -5.23 -16.89
C LEU A 585 -45.56 -4.95 -17.99
N LYS A 586 -45.69 -5.87 -18.94
CA LYS A 586 -46.69 -5.79 -20.01
C LYS A 586 -48.12 -5.90 -19.45
N ASP A 587 -48.37 -6.82 -18.51
CA ASP A 587 -49.68 -6.98 -17.86
C ASP A 587 -50.06 -5.75 -17.01
N LEU A 588 -49.07 -5.04 -16.47
CA LEU A 588 -49.24 -3.77 -15.74
C LEU A 588 -49.40 -2.55 -16.67
N GLY A 589 -49.35 -2.73 -18.00
CA GLY A 589 -49.56 -1.67 -18.98
C GLY A 589 -48.35 -0.76 -19.26
N TYR A 590 -47.13 -1.17 -18.87
CA TYR A 590 -45.92 -0.43 -19.20
C TYR A 590 -45.42 -0.78 -20.61
N GLU A 591 -45.52 0.15 -21.55
CA GLU A 591 -45.15 -0.09 -22.96
C GLU A 591 -43.72 0.39 -23.33
N ASN A 592 -43.06 1.20 -22.50
CA ASN A 592 -41.77 1.85 -22.80
C ASN A 592 -40.66 1.58 -21.76
N MET A 593 -40.68 0.42 -21.10
CA MET A 593 -39.62 0.05 -20.14
C MET A 593 -38.46 -0.65 -20.85
N PRO A 594 -37.21 -0.45 -20.38
CA PRO A 594 -36.07 -1.26 -20.83
C PRO A 594 -36.38 -2.75 -20.71
N THR A 595 -35.88 -3.56 -21.65
CA THR A 595 -35.99 -5.02 -21.56
C THR A 595 -35.30 -5.49 -20.28
N PRO A 596 -35.99 -6.22 -19.39
CA PRO A 596 -35.39 -6.70 -18.15
C PRO A 596 -34.42 -7.86 -18.43
N TYR A 597 -33.22 -7.78 -17.88
CA TYR A 597 -32.14 -8.76 -18.04
C TYR A 597 -31.71 -9.35 -16.70
N ILE A 598 -31.28 -10.60 -16.72
CA ILE A 598 -30.61 -11.30 -15.60
C ILE A 598 -29.18 -11.59 -16.03
N LEU A 599 -28.21 -11.01 -15.32
CA LEU A 599 -26.77 -11.30 -15.52
C LEU A 599 -26.45 -12.71 -15.01
N ASP A 600 -26.34 -13.66 -15.93
CA ASP A 600 -26.09 -15.07 -15.61
C ASP A 600 -24.83 -15.66 -16.26
N PHE A 601 -24.26 -14.95 -17.24
CA PHE A 601 -23.06 -15.33 -18.00
C PHE A 601 -23.16 -16.74 -18.63
N LYS A 602 -24.36 -17.28 -18.85
CA LYS A 602 -24.52 -18.69 -19.27
C LYS A 602 -23.79 -18.99 -20.58
N LEU A 603 -23.92 -18.12 -21.58
CA LEU A 603 -23.27 -18.31 -22.87
C LEU A 603 -21.76 -18.10 -22.78
N LEU A 604 -21.30 -17.10 -22.01
CA LEU A 604 -19.88 -16.89 -21.73
C LEU A 604 -19.26 -18.15 -21.09
N LEU A 605 -19.88 -18.71 -20.06
CA LEU A 605 -19.33 -19.81 -19.29
C LEU A 605 -19.38 -21.16 -20.01
N LYS A 606 -20.36 -21.38 -20.90
CA LYS A 606 -20.54 -22.66 -21.61
C LYS A 606 -19.97 -22.69 -23.03
N HIS A 607 -19.98 -21.56 -23.72
CA HIS A 607 -19.78 -21.51 -25.17
C HIS A 607 -18.63 -20.61 -25.61
N SER A 608 -17.82 -20.10 -24.68
CA SER A 608 -16.57 -19.40 -24.98
C SER A 608 -15.35 -20.14 -24.39
N ALA A 609 -14.16 -19.77 -24.84
CA ALA A 609 -12.90 -20.24 -24.26
C ALA A 609 -12.55 -19.55 -22.92
N PHE A 610 -13.27 -18.51 -22.52
CA PHE A 610 -12.90 -17.63 -21.41
C PHE A 610 -12.64 -18.37 -20.08
N PRO A 611 -13.51 -19.28 -19.59
CA PRO A 611 -13.22 -20.00 -18.34
C PRO A 611 -11.97 -20.88 -18.44
N LYS A 612 -11.69 -21.46 -19.61
CA LYS A 612 -10.51 -22.30 -19.83
C LYS A 612 -9.24 -21.46 -19.83
N ASP A 613 -9.27 -20.30 -20.49
CA ASP A 613 -8.15 -19.37 -20.52
C ASP A 613 -7.85 -18.81 -19.12
N MET A 614 -8.88 -18.42 -18.36
CA MET A 614 -8.71 -17.99 -16.96
C MET A 614 -8.13 -19.09 -16.07
N LYS A 615 -8.59 -20.34 -16.21
CA LYS A 615 -8.01 -21.48 -15.50
C LYS A 615 -6.53 -21.66 -15.84
N ARG A 616 -6.18 -21.57 -17.13
CA ARG A 616 -4.81 -21.69 -17.61
C ARG A 616 -3.91 -20.60 -17.05
N ILE A 617 -4.38 -19.35 -17.01
CA ILE A 617 -3.68 -18.21 -16.39
C ILE A 617 -3.41 -18.50 -14.91
N LEU A 618 -4.45 -18.81 -14.14
CA LEU A 618 -4.34 -19.02 -12.69
C LEU A 618 -3.43 -20.20 -12.33
N GLN A 619 -3.52 -21.31 -13.08
CA GLN A 619 -2.65 -22.47 -12.86
C GLN A 619 -1.20 -22.19 -13.21
N THR A 620 -0.95 -21.42 -14.28
CA THR A 620 0.41 -21.01 -14.67
C THR A 620 1.02 -20.14 -13.58
N LEU A 621 0.30 -19.14 -13.10
CA LEU A 621 0.74 -18.25 -12.04
C LEU A 621 0.99 -19.02 -10.73
N GLN A 622 0.03 -19.86 -10.28
CA GLN A 622 0.20 -20.68 -9.08
C GLN A 622 1.44 -21.58 -9.13
N LYS A 623 1.70 -22.18 -10.30
CA LYS A 623 2.85 -23.06 -10.49
C LYS A 623 4.17 -22.29 -10.33
N ILE A 624 4.28 -21.11 -10.94
CA ILE A 624 5.52 -20.31 -10.91
C ILE A 624 5.71 -19.62 -9.55
N TYR A 625 4.64 -19.13 -8.95
CA TYR A 625 4.67 -18.61 -7.58
C TYR A 625 4.93 -19.70 -6.55
N GLU A 626 4.79 -20.99 -6.93
CA GLU A 626 4.78 -22.15 -6.03
C GLU A 626 3.93 -21.88 -4.78
N TYR A 627 2.78 -21.24 -5.01
CA TYR A 627 1.87 -20.74 -4.00
C TYR A 627 0.55 -20.35 -4.67
N PRO A 628 -0.62 -20.54 -4.02
CA PRO A 628 -1.89 -20.03 -4.55
C PRO A 628 -1.83 -18.52 -4.81
N VAL A 629 -2.53 -18.06 -5.84
CA VAL A 629 -2.57 -16.65 -6.23
C VAL A 629 -4.01 -16.14 -6.30
N ASP A 630 -4.14 -14.84 -6.06
CA ASP A 630 -5.35 -14.04 -6.24
C ASP A 630 -5.06 -13.00 -7.33
N VAL A 631 -5.95 -12.92 -8.32
CA VAL A 631 -5.79 -12.09 -9.52
C VAL A 631 -7.03 -11.24 -9.74
N GLU A 632 -6.86 -9.93 -9.79
CA GLU A 632 -7.89 -9.03 -10.31
C GLU A 632 -7.71 -8.86 -11.82
N PHE A 633 -8.82 -8.90 -12.56
CA PHE A 633 -8.79 -8.78 -14.02
C PHE A 633 -10.01 -8.07 -14.59
N THR A 634 -9.85 -7.57 -15.82
CA THR A 634 -10.94 -7.15 -16.70
C THR A 634 -10.89 -7.94 -18.00
N ALA A 635 -12.01 -8.00 -18.72
CA ALA A 635 -12.09 -8.58 -20.04
C ALA A 635 -13.06 -7.82 -20.96
N ASN A 636 -12.61 -7.60 -22.20
CA ASN A 636 -13.36 -6.91 -23.24
C ASN A 636 -13.60 -7.84 -24.43
N PHE A 637 -14.85 -7.94 -24.88
CA PHE A 637 -15.28 -8.88 -25.90
C PHE A 637 -15.70 -8.13 -27.17
N LYS A 638 -15.28 -8.65 -28.32
CA LYS A 638 -15.85 -8.32 -29.64
C LYS A 638 -16.76 -9.43 -30.15
N SER A 639 -16.49 -10.66 -29.72
CA SER A 639 -17.36 -11.82 -29.90
C SER A 639 -17.07 -12.86 -28.83
N LYS A 640 -17.80 -13.99 -28.82
CA LYS A 640 -17.52 -15.11 -27.91
C LYS A 640 -16.11 -15.71 -28.10
N GLU A 641 -15.52 -15.58 -29.29
CA GLU A 641 -14.19 -16.14 -29.62
C GLU A 641 -13.09 -15.06 -29.66
N ASP A 642 -13.46 -13.78 -29.76
CA ASP A 642 -12.53 -12.65 -29.82
C ASP A 642 -12.73 -11.74 -28.61
N TYR A 643 -11.83 -11.88 -27.65
CA TYR A 643 -11.79 -11.10 -26.42
C TYR A 643 -10.36 -10.93 -25.95
N LYS A 644 -10.17 -9.89 -25.14
CA LYS A 644 -8.92 -9.60 -24.45
C LYS A 644 -9.13 -9.54 -22.95
N ILE A 645 -8.15 -10.05 -22.19
CA ILE A 645 -8.07 -10.09 -20.74
C ILE A 645 -6.95 -9.14 -20.31
N ASN A 646 -7.19 -8.37 -19.27
CA ASN A 646 -6.17 -7.54 -18.63
C ASN A 646 -6.04 -7.94 -17.16
N ILE A 647 -4.86 -8.43 -16.78
CA ILE A 647 -4.51 -8.62 -15.37
C ILE A 647 -4.15 -7.24 -14.82
N VAL A 648 -4.91 -6.78 -13.81
CA VAL A 648 -4.72 -5.47 -13.17
C VAL A 648 -4.09 -5.56 -11.79
N GLN A 649 -4.15 -6.74 -11.15
CA GLN A 649 -3.45 -7.05 -9.91
C GLN A 649 -3.18 -8.56 -9.81
N CYS A 650 -2.07 -8.94 -9.20
CA CYS A 650 -1.78 -10.35 -8.87
C CYS A 650 -0.99 -10.40 -7.58
N ARG A 651 -1.41 -11.26 -6.64
CA ARG A 651 -0.80 -11.39 -5.33
C ARG A 651 -0.85 -12.83 -4.82
N PRO A 652 0.09 -13.24 -3.95
CA PRO A 652 -0.01 -14.53 -3.26
C PRO A 652 -1.27 -14.58 -2.39
N LEU A 653 -2.12 -15.59 -2.61
CA LEU A 653 -3.32 -15.82 -1.82
C LEU A 653 -2.94 -16.53 -0.52
N GLN A 654 -3.01 -15.81 0.61
CA GLN A 654 -2.78 -16.42 1.92
C GLN A 654 -3.88 -17.43 2.25
N THR A 655 -3.59 -18.70 2.00
CA THR A 655 -4.43 -19.81 2.45
C THR A 655 -3.69 -20.52 3.58
N ARG A 656 -4.38 -20.80 4.69
CA ARG A 656 -3.93 -21.91 5.53
C ARG A 656 -4.07 -23.14 4.62
N GLY A 657 -2.95 -23.75 4.24
CA GLY A 657 -3.00 -25.04 3.55
C GLY A 657 -3.87 -26.00 4.37
N LEU A 658 -4.41 -27.05 3.72
CA LEU A 658 -5.37 -27.98 4.34
C LEU A 658 -4.90 -28.56 5.69
N GLY A 659 -3.60 -28.52 6.01
CA GLY A 659 -3.04 -29.19 7.18
C GLY A 659 -3.03 -30.70 6.97
N LYS A 660 -2.54 -31.45 7.96
CA LYS A 660 -2.70 -32.91 7.93
C LYS A 660 -4.18 -33.26 8.15
N ALA A 661 -4.66 -34.30 7.48
CA ALA A 661 -6.01 -34.81 7.72
C ALA A 661 -6.21 -35.07 9.22
N VAL A 662 -7.30 -34.54 9.76
CA VAL A 662 -7.71 -34.75 11.16
C VAL A 662 -8.78 -35.83 11.14
N GLU A 663 -8.60 -36.88 11.93
CA GLU A 663 -9.60 -37.93 12.06
C GLU A 663 -10.81 -37.40 12.84
N VAL A 664 -11.89 -37.09 12.12
CA VAL A 664 -13.18 -36.70 12.73
C VAL A 664 -13.94 -37.99 13.07
N PRO A 665 -14.15 -38.30 14.36
CA PRO A 665 -14.79 -39.54 14.78
C PRO A 665 -16.22 -39.64 14.26
N GLU A 666 -16.64 -40.85 13.88
CA GLU A 666 -18.03 -41.10 13.53
C GLU A 666 -18.92 -40.99 14.76
N ILE A 667 -19.88 -40.07 14.68
CA ILE A 667 -20.84 -39.81 15.73
C ILE A 667 -22.12 -40.61 15.48
N LYS A 668 -22.53 -41.39 16.48
CA LYS A 668 -23.84 -42.06 16.50
C LYS A 668 -24.92 -41.04 16.87
N LYS A 669 -26.17 -41.34 16.51
CA LYS A 669 -27.34 -40.48 16.83
C LYS A 669 -27.47 -40.13 18.32
N GLU A 670 -26.93 -40.98 19.19
CA GLU A 670 -27.04 -40.87 20.65
C GLU A 670 -25.90 -40.08 21.30
N ASP A 671 -24.79 -39.83 20.59
CA ASP A 671 -23.63 -39.13 21.20
C ASP A 671 -23.95 -37.64 21.36
N ALA A 672 -23.52 -37.06 22.49
CA ALA A 672 -23.67 -35.63 22.75
C ALA A 672 -22.62 -34.81 21.98
N CYS A 673 -23.05 -33.72 21.35
CA CYS A 673 -22.21 -32.75 20.68
C CYS A 673 -22.93 -31.41 20.62
N LEU A 674 -22.19 -30.30 20.53
CA LEU A 674 -22.77 -28.97 20.33
C LEU A 674 -23.32 -28.84 18.91
N PHE A 675 -22.52 -29.22 17.91
CA PHE A 675 -22.98 -29.36 16.53
C PHE A 675 -22.13 -30.34 15.73
N ALA A 676 -22.73 -30.91 14.69
CA ALA A 676 -22.05 -31.66 13.65
C ALA A 676 -22.69 -31.35 12.29
N SER A 677 -21.89 -31.21 11.24
CA SER A 677 -22.41 -30.99 9.89
C SER A 677 -21.56 -31.70 8.83
N ASN A 678 -22.20 -32.01 7.70
CA ASN A 678 -21.51 -32.40 6.49
C ASN A 678 -21.42 -31.19 5.54
N GLY A 679 -20.22 -30.66 5.34
CA GLY A 679 -19.97 -29.46 4.54
C GLY A 679 -20.41 -28.16 5.20
N ASN A 680 -20.40 -27.08 4.41
CA ASN A 680 -20.72 -25.71 4.83
C ASN A 680 -19.75 -25.10 5.87
N PHE A 681 -18.45 -25.43 5.79
CA PHE A 681 -17.42 -24.85 6.65
C PHE A 681 -16.09 -24.65 5.92
N MET A 682 -15.26 -23.75 6.45
CA MET A 682 -13.99 -23.33 5.89
C MET A 682 -12.98 -23.02 7.01
N GLY A 683 -11.68 -23.16 6.72
CA GLY A 683 -10.61 -22.94 7.71
C GLY A 683 -9.52 -24.03 7.74
N GLY A 684 -9.60 -25.01 6.84
CA GLY A 684 -8.65 -26.14 6.77
C GLY A 684 -9.05 -27.32 7.66
N ASN A 685 -8.20 -28.35 7.72
CA ASN A 685 -8.35 -29.43 8.70
C ASN A 685 -7.81 -28.94 10.04
N VAL A 686 -8.68 -28.81 11.04
CA VAL A 686 -8.31 -28.28 12.35
C VAL A 686 -8.75 -29.21 13.46
N ARG A 687 -8.00 -29.16 14.57
CA ARG A 687 -8.39 -29.66 15.88
C ARG A 687 -8.05 -28.56 16.87
N ILE A 688 -9.06 -27.81 17.29
CA ILE A 688 -8.91 -26.62 18.10
C ILE A 688 -9.60 -26.85 19.44
N ALA A 689 -8.85 -26.76 20.53
CA ALA A 689 -9.45 -26.66 21.86
C ALA A 689 -10.06 -25.27 22.04
N ILE A 690 -11.32 -25.19 22.45
CA ILE A 690 -12.04 -23.94 22.64
C ILE A 690 -12.02 -23.60 24.13
N ASP A 691 -11.47 -22.43 24.49
CA ASP A 691 -11.42 -21.93 25.86
C ASP A 691 -12.75 -21.25 26.27
N TYR A 692 -13.39 -20.57 25.31
CA TYR A 692 -14.64 -19.83 25.52
C TYR A 692 -15.60 -19.96 24.34
N ILE A 693 -16.89 -20.04 24.64
CA ILE A 693 -17.96 -19.96 23.66
C ILE A 693 -18.79 -18.70 23.93
N ILE A 694 -18.91 -17.84 22.92
CA ILE A 694 -19.84 -16.72 22.93
C ILE A 694 -21.04 -17.14 22.09
N TYR A 695 -22.21 -17.26 22.73
CA TYR A 695 -23.44 -17.70 22.11
C TYR A 695 -24.48 -16.58 22.09
N VAL A 696 -24.94 -16.22 20.89
CA VAL A 696 -26.06 -15.29 20.71
C VAL A 696 -27.33 -16.09 20.44
N ASP A 697 -28.29 -16.03 21.37
CA ASP A 697 -29.56 -16.74 21.21
C ASP A 697 -30.38 -16.14 20.07
N MET A 698 -30.75 -16.97 19.10
CA MET A 698 -31.46 -16.55 17.90
C MET A 698 -32.83 -15.95 18.21
N LYS A 699 -33.61 -16.58 19.09
CA LYS A 699 -35.00 -16.15 19.37
C LYS A 699 -35.01 -14.83 20.14
N ALA A 700 -34.17 -14.72 21.15
CA ALA A 700 -33.98 -13.50 21.92
C ALA A 700 -33.49 -12.36 21.02
N TYR A 701 -32.47 -12.60 20.18
CA TYR A 701 -31.94 -11.59 19.26
C TYR A 701 -32.98 -11.09 18.26
N LEU A 702 -33.78 -11.98 17.65
CA LEU A 702 -34.79 -11.59 16.67
C LEU A 702 -35.93 -10.76 17.27
N SER A 703 -36.19 -10.90 18.56
CA SER A 703 -37.20 -10.12 19.29
C SER A 703 -36.75 -8.69 19.65
N LEU A 704 -35.46 -8.38 19.50
CA LEU A 704 -34.89 -7.07 19.81
C LEU A 704 -35.29 -5.97 18.81
N LYS A 705 -35.33 -4.73 19.29
CA LYS A 705 -35.40 -3.54 18.43
C LYS A 705 -34.08 -3.36 17.69
N GLU A 706 -34.12 -2.65 16.58
CA GLU A 706 -32.96 -2.42 15.71
C GLU A 706 -31.77 -1.78 16.46
N GLN A 707 -32.03 -0.79 17.31
CA GLN A 707 -30.99 -0.13 18.12
C GLN A 707 -30.30 -1.09 19.12
N ASP A 708 -31.05 -2.03 19.69
CA ASP A 708 -30.53 -3.01 20.63
C ASP A 708 -29.66 -4.06 19.91
N LYS A 709 -29.99 -4.40 18.66
CA LYS A 709 -29.18 -5.27 17.80
C LYS A 709 -27.81 -4.65 17.46
N TYR A 710 -27.75 -3.34 17.20
CA TYR A 710 -26.46 -2.66 17.09
C TYR A 710 -25.69 -2.66 18.42
N THR A 711 -26.38 -2.59 19.56
CA THR A 711 -25.73 -2.68 20.88
C THR A 711 -25.12 -4.07 21.10
N ILE A 712 -25.80 -5.15 20.68
CA ILE A 712 -25.25 -6.52 20.68
C ILE A 712 -23.94 -6.59 19.89
N ALA A 713 -23.89 -6.00 18.69
CA ALA A 713 -22.68 -5.97 17.87
C ALA A 713 -21.49 -5.29 18.59
N ARG A 714 -21.74 -4.15 19.23
CA ARG A 714 -20.72 -3.42 19.99
C ARG A 714 -20.21 -4.20 21.20
N GLU A 715 -21.09 -4.93 21.89
CA GLU A 715 -20.66 -5.76 23.02
C GLU A 715 -19.83 -6.97 22.62
N ILE A 716 -20.11 -7.53 21.44
CA ILE A 716 -19.24 -8.55 20.87
C ILE A 716 -17.84 -7.96 20.62
N GLY A 717 -17.76 -6.71 20.16
CA GLY A 717 -16.50 -5.98 20.04
C GLY A 717 -15.76 -5.75 21.38
N VAL A 718 -16.48 -5.62 22.49
CA VAL A 718 -15.89 -5.57 23.84
C VAL A 718 -15.33 -6.94 24.22
N LEU A 719 -16.13 -8.01 24.11
CA LEU A 719 -15.72 -9.38 24.41
C LEU A 719 -14.51 -9.82 23.57
N ASN A 720 -14.52 -9.49 22.27
CA ASN A 720 -13.42 -9.74 21.34
C ASN A 720 -12.07 -9.14 21.80
N ARG A 721 -12.10 -7.95 22.41
CA ARG A 721 -10.89 -7.31 22.95
C ARG A 721 -10.45 -7.95 24.26
N MET A 722 -11.40 -8.31 25.12
CA MET A 722 -11.12 -8.93 26.41
C MET A 722 -10.51 -10.34 26.25
N LEU A 723 -10.93 -11.08 25.24
CA LEU A 723 -10.52 -12.47 25.00
C LEU A 723 -9.42 -12.63 23.93
N LYS A 724 -8.71 -11.56 23.56
CA LYS A 724 -7.75 -11.52 22.43
C LYS A 724 -6.70 -12.65 22.38
N ASN A 725 -6.35 -13.25 23.50
CA ASN A 725 -5.34 -14.32 23.60
C ASN A 725 -5.93 -15.68 23.99
N LYS A 726 -7.22 -15.87 23.79
CA LYS A 726 -7.97 -17.10 24.10
C LYS A 726 -8.52 -17.72 22.84
N GLN A 727 -8.76 -19.04 22.86
CA GLN A 727 -9.42 -19.72 21.77
C GLN A 727 -10.94 -19.57 21.90
N VAL A 728 -11.55 -18.74 21.06
CA VAL A 728 -12.97 -18.37 21.21
C VAL A 728 -13.80 -18.82 20.00
N LEU A 729 -14.90 -19.52 20.27
CA LEU A 729 -15.93 -19.85 19.29
C LEU A 729 -17.12 -18.90 19.44
N LEU A 730 -17.40 -18.12 18.41
CA LEU A 730 -18.55 -17.22 18.33
C LEU A 730 -19.68 -17.89 17.55
N ILE A 731 -20.85 -18.05 18.15
CA ILE A 731 -22.03 -18.67 17.54
C ILE A 731 -23.18 -17.68 17.56
N GLY A 732 -23.86 -17.47 16.44
CA GLY A 732 -25.01 -16.57 16.42
C GLY A 732 -25.89 -16.64 15.18
N PRO A 733 -26.99 -15.86 15.19
CA PRO A 733 -28.03 -15.95 14.19
C PRO A 733 -27.65 -15.23 12.89
N GLY A 734 -27.80 -15.94 11.78
CA GLY A 734 -27.72 -15.36 10.43
C GLY A 734 -26.34 -14.82 10.09
N ARG A 735 -26.31 -13.78 9.25
CA ARG A 735 -25.07 -13.18 8.75
C ARG A 735 -24.41 -12.25 9.76
N TRP A 736 -23.17 -12.53 10.11
CA TRP A 736 -22.29 -11.55 10.74
C TRP A 736 -21.83 -10.50 9.74
N GLY A 737 -21.74 -9.25 10.16
CA GLY A 737 -21.30 -8.15 9.29
C GLY A 737 -22.32 -7.72 8.24
N THR A 738 -23.61 -7.92 8.53
CA THR A 738 -24.71 -7.35 7.75
C THR A 738 -24.98 -5.89 8.12
N SER A 739 -25.40 -5.04 7.17
CA SER A 739 -25.95 -3.72 7.50
C SER A 739 -27.45 -3.78 7.83
N THR A 740 -28.09 -4.94 7.64
CA THR A 740 -29.51 -5.18 7.87
C THR A 740 -29.68 -6.11 9.07
N PRO A 741 -29.94 -5.59 10.29
CA PRO A 741 -29.97 -6.39 11.53
C PRO A 741 -31.11 -7.43 11.61
N SER A 742 -32.06 -7.41 10.67
CA SER A 742 -33.06 -8.47 10.53
C SER A 742 -32.53 -9.72 9.84
N LEU A 743 -31.36 -9.66 9.20
CA LEU A 743 -30.71 -10.80 8.51
C LEU A 743 -29.55 -11.40 9.31
N GLY A 744 -29.15 -10.78 10.42
CA GLY A 744 -28.04 -11.24 11.25
C GLY A 744 -27.48 -10.13 12.13
N VAL A 745 -26.23 -10.27 12.59
CA VAL A 745 -25.61 -9.38 13.57
C VAL A 745 -24.71 -8.32 12.90
N PRO A 746 -24.96 -7.00 13.09
CA PRO A 746 -24.29 -5.94 12.36
C PRO A 746 -22.93 -5.53 12.94
N VAL A 747 -22.00 -6.49 13.03
CA VAL A 747 -20.62 -6.26 13.51
C VAL A 747 -19.71 -5.69 12.42
N HIS A 748 -18.73 -4.87 12.79
CA HIS A 748 -17.56 -4.63 11.95
C HIS A 748 -16.55 -5.76 12.12
N PHE A 749 -15.70 -5.98 11.12
CA PHE A 749 -14.68 -7.03 11.20
C PHE A 749 -13.74 -6.85 12.41
N THR A 750 -13.38 -5.59 12.72
CA THR A 750 -12.55 -5.24 13.89
C THR A 750 -13.15 -5.69 15.23
N GLU A 751 -14.45 -5.96 15.27
CA GLU A 751 -15.19 -6.41 16.45
C GLU A 751 -15.17 -7.92 16.65
N ILE A 752 -14.69 -8.70 15.70
CA ILE A 752 -14.57 -10.17 15.81
C ILE A 752 -13.21 -10.71 15.41
N GLN A 753 -12.29 -9.84 14.99
CA GLN A 753 -10.98 -10.22 14.43
C GLN A 753 -10.09 -11.08 15.34
N ASN A 754 -10.33 -11.12 16.66
CA ASN A 754 -9.56 -11.95 17.59
C ASN A 754 -10.26 -13.27 17.95
N MET A 755 -11.43 -13.57 17.36
CA MET A 755 -12.06 -14.87 17.54
C MET A 755 -11.22 -15.97 16.89
N THR A 756 -11.45 -17.23 17.29
CA THR A 756 -10.81 -18.39 16.64
C THR A 756 -11.71 -18.98 15.58
N ALA A 757 -13.00 -19.07 15.88
CA ALA A 757 -14.00 -19.67 15.01
C ALA A 757 -15.32 -18.88 15.07
N ILE A 758 -16.02 -18.80 13.94
CA ILE A 758 -17.33 -18.19 13.81
C ILE A 758 -18.29 -19.24 13.24
N CYS A 759 -19.43 -19.40 13.90
CA CYS A 759 -20.51 -20.28 13.49
C CYS A 759 -21.78 -19.47 13.26
N GLU A 760 -22.25 -19.46 12.02
CA GLU A 760 -23.52 -18.83 11.63
C GLU A 760 -24.63 -19.87 11.64
N VAL A 761 -25.77 -19.51 12.23
CA VAL A 761 -26.90 -20.42 12.36
C VAL A 761 -28.12 -19.84 11.66
N ALA A 762 -28.70 -20.62 10.75
CA ALA A 762 -30.01 -20.42 10.16
C ALA A 762 -30.93 -21.58 10.56
N SER A 763 -32.23 -21.35 10.74
CA SER A 763 -33.19 -22.37 11.20
C SER A 763 -34.51 -22.25 10.44
N GLU A 764 -34.82 -23.25 9.63
CA GLU A 764 -36.10 -23.31 8.89
C GLU A 764 -37.28 -23.44 9.86
N GLN A 765 -37.12 -24.22 10.93
CA GLN A 765 -38.13 -24.42 11.98
C GLN A 765 -38.48 -23.13 12.74
N SER A 766 -37.53 -22.19 12.81
CA SER A 766 -37.72 -20.88 13.44
C SER A 766 -38.19 -19.81 12.43
N GLY A 767 -38.44 -20.17 11.17
CA GLY A 767 -38.79 -19.23 10.10
C GLY A 767 -37.68 -18.24 9.75
N PHE A 768 -36.43 -18.57 10.09
CA PHE A 768 -35.28 -17.68 9.98
C PHE A 768 -34.19 -18.32 9.11
N MET A 769 -34.30 -18.12 7.80
CA MET A 769 -33.28 -18.49 6.82
C MET A 769 -32.72 -17.25 6.12
N PRO A 770 -31.99 -16.39 6.83
CA PRO A 770 -31.22 -15.35 6.17
C PRO A 770 -30.07 -15.97 5.39
N GLU A 771 -29.56 -15.20 4.43
CA GLU A 771 -28.30 -15.52 3.78
C GLU A 771 -27.17 -15.40 4.80
N LEU A 772 -26.19 -16.30 4.71
CA LEU A 772 -25.03 -16.35 5.59
C LEU A 772 -23.85 -15.58 4.96
N SER A 773 -22.78 -15.30 5.71
CA SER A 773 -21.64 -14.46 5.26
C SER A 773 -20.90 -15.00 4.03
N TYR A 774 -21.10 -16.26 3.69
CA TYR A 774 -20.45 -16.97 2.60
C TYR A 774 -20.37 -16.16 1.28
N GLY A 775 -19.14 -15.89 0.83
CA GLY A 775 -18.88 -15.18 -0.44
C GLY A 775 -18.94 -13.66 -0.39
N SER A 776 -19.01 -13.05 0.80
CA SER A 776 -18.94 -11.60 1.03
C SER A 776 -17.51 -11.07 1.26
N HIS A 777 -17.30 -9.74 1.26
CA HIS A 777 -16.03 -9.11 1.69
C HIS A 777 -15.70 -9.48 3.14
N PHE A 778 -16.70 -9.40 4.01
CA PHE A 778 -16.58 -9.80 5.40
C PHE A 778 -16.11 -11.26 5.55
N PHE A 779 -16.52 -12.13 4.63
CA PHE A 779 -16.03 -13.50 4.57
C PHE A 779 -14.58 -13.62 4.07
N GLN A 780 -14.14 -12.77 3.15
CA GLN A 780 -12.72 -12.70 2.79
C GLN A 780 -11.88 -12.20 3.96
N ASP A 781 -12.32 -11.19 4.72
CA ASP A 781 -11.62 -10.75 5.93
C ASP A 781 -11.47 -11.89 6.96
N ILE A 782 -12.52 -12.71 7.14
CA ILE A 782 -12.50 -13.93 7.97
C ILE A 782 -11.41 -14.90 7.48
N VAL A 783 -11.40 -15.19 6.18
CA VAL A 783 -10.44 -16.12 5.56
C VAL A 783 -8.99 -15.59 5.68
N GLU A 784 -8.74 -14.33 5.32
CA GLU A 784 -7.42 -13.70 5.35
C GLU A 784 -6.85 -13.58 6.78
N SER A 785 -7.74 -13.46 7.76
CA SER A 785 -7.36 -13.41 9.18
C SER A 785 -7.16 -14.80 9.80
N GLY A 786 -7.51 -15.86 9.06
CA GLY A 786 -7.36 -17.25 9.50
C GLY A 786 -8.39 -17.67 10.56
N LEU A 787 -9.54 -17.00 10.60
CA LEU A 787 -10.69 -17.42 11.41
C LEU A 787 -11.32 -18.68 10.80
N PHE A 788 -11.63 -19.67 11.62
CA PHE A 788 -12.43 -20.81 11.16
C PHE A 788 -13.88 -20.37 10.98
N TYR A 789 -14.55 -20.82 9.92
CA TYR A 789 -15.93 -20.45 9.62
C TYR A 789 -16.79 -21.68 9.42
N SER A 790 -17.99 -21.69 9.99
CA SER A 790 -19.02 -22.69 9.72
C SER A 790 -20.40 -22.07 9.58
N ALA A 791 -21.19 -22.63 8.69
CA ALA A 791 -22.59 -22.32 8.45
C ALA A 791 -23.44 -23.55 8.79
N LEU A 792 -24.34 -23.42 9.75
CA LEU A 792 -25.26 -24.46 10.18
C LEU A 792 -26.69 -24.11 9.77
N PHE A 793 -27.31 -25.02 9.02
CA PHE A 793 -28.72 -24.95 8.66
C PHE A 793 -29.49 -25.94 9.54
N ASP A 794 -30.01 -25.44 10.66
CA ASP A 794 -30.78 -26.20 11.62
C ASP A 794 -32.10 -26.69 11.00
N GLY A 795 -32.23 -28.02 10.91
CA GLY A 795 -33.33 -28.71 10.22
C GLY A 795 -32.92 -29.45 8.94
N GLU A 796 -31.74 -29.18 8.38
CA GLU A 796 -31.24 -29.89 7.18
C GLU A 796 -30.75 -31.31 7.49
N GLU A 797 -30.88 -32.19 6.49
CA GLU A 797 -30.40 -33.57 6.59
C GLU A 797 -28.86 -33.61 6.70
N GLY A 798 -28.35 -34.23 7.78
CA GLY A 798 -26.92 -34.31 8.04
C GLY A 798 -26.35 -33.17 8.90
N VAL A 799 -27.19 -32.23 9.35
CA VAL A 799 -26.84 -31.22 10.35
C VAL A 799 -27.44 -31.60 11.71
N ARG A 800 -26.62 -31.51 12.75
CA ARG A 800 -27.03 -31.63 14.16
C ARG A 800 -26.63 -30.35 14.87
N TYR A 801 -27.56 -29.71 15.56
CA TYR A 801 -27.30 -28.49 16.30
C TYR A 801 -28.07 -28.51 17.63
N HIS A 802 -27.34 -28.68 18.73
CA HIS A 802 -27.91 -28.89 20.07
C HIS A 802 -27.37 -27.82 21.04
N PRO A 803 -27.88 -26.58 20.99
CA PRO A 803 -27.39 -25.49 21.85
C PRO A 803 -27.57 -25.76 23.35
N ALA A 804 -28.50 -26.63 23.74
CA ALA A 804 -28.65 -27.08 25.14
C ALA A 804 -27.40 -27.77 25.71
N TYR A 805 -26.47 -28.23 24.85
CA TYR A 805 -25.15 -28.70 25.27
C TYR A 805 -24.38 -27.66 26.09
N LEU A 806 -24.65 -26.37 25.87
CA LEU A 806 -24.02 -25.25 26.58
C LEU A 806 -24.46 -25.15 28.06
N GLU A 807 -25.58 -25.75 28.46
CA GLU A 807 -26.07 -25.71 29.85
C GLU A 807 -25.16 -26.46 30.82
N ALA A 808 -24.35 -27.40 30.31
CA ALA A 808 -23.38 -28.16 31.11
C ALA A 808 -22.17 -27.31 31.56
N PHE A 809 -21.95 -26.14 30.95
CA PHE A 809 -20.80 -25.29 31.22
C PHE A 809 -21.17 -24.06 32.07
N PRO A 810 -20.29 -23.66 33.00
CA PRO A 810 -20.53 -22.49 33.83
C PRO A 810 -20.53 -21.21 32.98
N ASP A 811 -21.45 -20.29 33.29
CA ASP A 811 -21.36 -18.91 32.82
C ASP A 811 -20.13 -18.24 33.43
N VAL A 812 -19.47 -17.38 32.65
CA VAL A 812 -18.38 -16.55 33.16
C VAL A 812 -18.93 -15.62 34.25
N LYS A 813 -18.22 -15.54 35.39
CA LYS A 813 -18.64 -14.71 36.54
C LYS A 813 -18.88 -13.25 36.11
N GLU A 814 -19.96 -12.65 36.63
CA GLU A 814 -20.42 -11.30 36.26
C GLU A 814 -19.35 -10.21 36.42
N GLU A 815 -18.37 -10.40 37.30
CA GLU A 815 -17.24 -9.47 37.51
C GLU A 815 -16.34 -9.32 36.26
N PHE A 816 -16.38 -10.27 35.33
CA PHE A 816 -15.59 -10.26 34.09
C PHE A 816 -16.32 -9.62 32.90
N ILE A 817 -17.63 -9.37 32.96
CA ILE A 817 -18.41 -8.90 31.81
C ILE A 817 -19.37 -7.79 32.28
N GLN A 818 -18.99 -6.52 32.05
CA GLN A 818 -19.85 -5.35 32.32
C GLN A 818 -20.93 -5.19 31.23
N MET A 819 -21.80 -6.19 31.08
CA MET A 819 -22.92 -6.12 30.15
C MET A 819 -24.13 -5.43 30.79
N LYS A 820 -24.85 -4.64 29.98
CA LYS A 820 -26.18 -4.14 30.37
C LYS A 820 -27.08 -5.32 30.75
N GLU A 821 -27.72 -5.21 31.90
CA GLU A 821 -28.56 -6.27 32.48
C GLU A 821 -29.68 -6.73 31.54
N GLU A 822 -30.18 -5.81 30.73
CA GLU A 822 -31.21 -6.03 29.71
C GLU A 822 -30.75 -6.92 28.54
N LEU A 823 -29.43 -7.10 28.31
CA LEU A 823 -28.89 -7.87 27.19
C LEU A 823 -28.33 -9.25 27.60
N LYS A 824 -28.26 -9.53 28.91
CA LYS A 824 -27.74 -10.80 29.47
C LYS A 824 -28.55 -12.04 29.05
N HIS A 825 -29.82 -11.86 28.67
CA HIS A 825 -30.66 -12.94 28.18
C HIS A 825 -30.42 -13.28 26.70
N VAL A 826 -29.64 -12.47 25.98
CA VAL A 826 -29.38 -12.62 24.53
C VAL A 826 -27.98 -13.19 24.26
N ILE A 827 -26.96 -12.74 25.00
CA ILE A 827 -25.59 -13.24 24.86
C ILE A 827 -25.23 -14.07 26.09
N GLN A 828 -24.77 -15.30 25.86
CA GLN A 828 -24.20 -16.18 26.88
C GLN A 828 -22.71 -16.35 26.61
N VAL A 829 -21.89 -16.30 27.67
CA VAL A 829 -20.45 -16.53 27.56
C VAL A 829 -20.10 -17.69 28.49
N LYS A 830 -19.72 -18.83 27.89
CA LYS A 830 -19.37 -20.06 28.58
C LYS A 830 -17.87 -20.26 28.58
N GLN A 831 -17.30 -20.64 29.72
CA GLN A 831 -15.92 -21.10 29.78
C GLN A 831 -15.89 -22.62 29.59
N THR A 832 -15.02 -23.10 28.70
CA THR A 832 -14.92 -24.51 28.31
C THR A 832 -13.47 -24.96 28.40
N ASP A 833 -13.22 -26.11 29.05
CA ASP A 833 -11.88 -26.72 29.10
C ASP A 833 -11.83 -28.07 28.32
N GLU A 834 -12.97 -28.56 27.86
CA GLU A 834 -13.12 -29.90 27.25
C GLU A 834 -13.70 -29.88 25.83
N VAL A 835 -14.09 -28.70 25.31
CA VAL A 835 -14.71 -28.58 23.99
C VAL A 835 -13.65 -28.48 22.91
N GLU A 836 -13.75 -29.33 21.88
CA GLU A 836 -12.91 -29.30 20.70
C GLU A 836 -13.74 -29.07 19.43
N LEU A 837 -13.19 -28.27 18.51
CA LEU A 837 -13.67 -28.09 17.15
C LEU A 837 -12.77 -28.89 16.19
N LEU A 838 -13.37 -29.84 15.47
CA LEU A 838 -12.71 -30.80 14.57
C LEU A 838 -13.28 -30.64 13.16
N SER A 839 -12.40 -30.52 12.16
CA SER A 839 -12.81 -30.46 10.76
C SER A 839 -11.95 -31.33 9.85
N ASP A 840 -12.63 -31.97 8.88
CA ASP A 840 -12.02 -32.66 7.75
C ASP A 840 -12.66 -32.12 6.46
N VAL A 841 -11.93 -31.24 5.78
CA VAL A 841 -12.37 -30.59 4.54
C VAL A 841 -12.48 -31.60 3.40
N VAL A 842 -11.64 -32.64 3.38
CA VAL A 842 -11.61 -33.64 2.30
C VAL A 842 -12.88 -34.49 2.34
N ASN A 843 -13.24 -34.95 3.54
CA ASN A 843 -14.46 -35.74 3.74
C ASN A 843 -15.70 -34.88 4.03
N GLN A 844 -15.55 -33.55 4.04
CA GLN A 844 -16.60 -32.58 4.36
C GLN A 844 -17.26 -32.86 5.72
N ARG A 845 -16.49 -33.18 6.76
CA ARG A 845 -17.02 -33.46 8.12
C ARG A 845 -16.62 -32.36 9.11
N LEU A 846 -17.59 -31.85 9.87
CA LEU A 846 -17.38 -30.90 10.95
C LEU A 846 -18.01 -31.42 12.25
N LEU A 847 -17.31 -31.23 13.36
CA LEU A 847 -17.77 -31.59 14.68
C LEU A 847 -17.28 -30.60 15.74
N CYS A 848 -18.18 -30.13 16.59
CA CYS A 848 -17.86 -29.48 17.86
C CYS A 848 -18.48 -30.25 19.01
N ARG A 849 -17.66 -30.71 19.96
CA ARG A 849 -18.09 -31.44 21.16
C ARG A 849 -17.22 -31.12 22.35
#